data_AF-A0A4U1FHY0-F1
#
_entry.id   AF-A0A4U1FHY0-F1
#
_cell.length_a   1.000
_cell.length_b   1.000
_cell.length_c   1.000
_cell.angle_alpha   90.00
_cell.angle_beta   90.00
_cell.angle_gamma   90.00
#
_symmetry.space_group_name_H-M   'P 1'
#
loop_
_entity.id
_entity.type
_entity.pdbx_description
1 polymer ?
#
loop_
_entity_poly.entity_id
_entity_poly.type
_entity_poly.pdbx_seq_one_letter_code
_entity_poly.pdbx_strand_id
1 'polypeptide(L)'
;MGTFIGHAYPGLFLLSYGLYQAVVVSKAVIFSDSFLYPSSPPKNKGRWARLWKISYGGLLKTLAGSGLLVYEISCMKRGLILMNRELPLRVMYAKEWQHVTMYILLTLSGCVEVVSKNLLPQHCVPLEEGTLVLTFYVLLLLLVSHVQDSAGVELQVHSVLILVVLLLMLVLTVQLWVPDTFQLSVIETFLFQIMGFWLVQAGFILYKPGTGYPGQDDDLIDIMFVTTFFCWHVMIDALCLLGTYGVSSSWHCSLNNHWTHLGPNSVGLMDYPNHPGGGKRGSSPGRKSVKKTTNEGDDLESRSSGSPSNCFGFVAYSVSAREKPRVKIETLTHQPSHSSSSRSDPYRSPTPSPSPSPSPRKLRCLDQREPETHERRERHSKRRKAKEGSDTVDLMWLGTPSTMATSASSHLNKGIKQVYMSLPQGEKVQAMYIWIDGTGEGLRCKTRTLDCEPKCIEELPEWNFDGSSTFQSEGSNSDMYLVPAAMFRDPFRKDPNKLVFCEVFKYNRKPAGVYRIETNLRHTCKRIMDMVSNQRPWFGMEQEYTLMGTDGHPFGWPSNGFPGPQGPYYCGVGADKAYGRDIVEAHYRACLYAGIKIGGTNAEVMPAQWEFQIGPCEGIDMGDHLWVARFILHRVCEDFGVIATFDPKPIPGNWNGAGCHTNFSTKAMREENGLKYIEEAIEKLSKRHQYHIRAYDPKGGLDNARRLTGFHETSNINDFSAGVANRGASIRIPRTVGQEKKGYFEDRRPSANCDPFAVTEALIRTCLLNETGDEPFQYKN
;
A
#
# COMPACT_ATOMS: atom_id res chain seq x y z
N MET A 1 9.65 16.80 15.80
CA MET A 1 9.62 18.07 15.08
C MET A 1 9.99 17.80 13.65
N GLY A 2 9.11 18.05 12.69
CA GLY A 2 9.50 18.31 11.30
C GLY A 2 9.13 19.76 11.03
N THR A 3 10.04 20.57 10.49
CA THR A 3 9.78 21.98 10.23
C THR A 3 10.41 22.44 8.92
N PHE A 4 9.84 23.49 8.32
CA PHE A 4 10.41 24.17 7.15
C PHE A 4 11.88 24.54 7.37
N ILE A 5 12.22 25.09 8.54
CA ILE A 5 13.58 25.55 8.89
C ILE A 5 14.54 24.36 9.00
N GLY A 6 14.11 23.27 9.65
CA GLY A 6 14.92 22.05 9.83
C GLY A 6 15.27 21.32 8.53
N HIS A 7 14.52 21.54 7.45
CA HIS A 7 14.82 21.00 6.12
C HIS A 7 15.56 22.02 5.23
N ALA A 8 15.04 23.25 5.17
CA ALA A 8 15.58 24.28 4.28
C ALA A 8 16.99 24.76 4.70
N TYR A 9 17.30 24.86 6.00
CA TYR A 9 18.62 25.36 6.42
C TYR A 9 19.75 24.35 6.16
N PRO A 10 19.64 23.05 6.53
CA PRO A 10 20.62 22.04 6.10
C PRO A 10 20.70 21.91 4.58
N GLY A 11 19.57 21.96 3.87
CA GLY A 11 19.53 21.93 2.41
C GLY A 11 20.32 23.08 1.77
N LEU A 12 20.10 24.33 2.23
CA LEU A 12 20.84 25.50 1.78
C LEU A 12 22.35 25.42 2.10
N PHE A 13 22.73 24.88 3.26
CA PHE A 13 24.14 24.63 3.59
C PHE A 13 24.77 23.64 2.59
N LEU A 14 24.15 22.48 2.37
CA LEU A 14 24.63 21.45 1.45
C LEU A 14 24.68 21.96 -0.01
N LEU A 15 23.69 22.75 -0.42
CA LEU A 15 23.66 23.43 -1.72
C LEU A 15 24.81 24.45 -1.87
N SER A 16 25.13 25.20 -0.82
CA SER A 16 26.27 26.13 -0.85
C SER A 16 27.62 25.42 -0.91
N TYR A 17 27.71 24.23 -0.30
CA TYR A 17 28.89 23.37 -0.30
C TYR A 17 29.08 22.68 -1.65
N GLY A 18 28.02 22.13 -2.24
CA GLY A 18 28.06 21.51 -3.57
C GLY A 18 28.43 22.51 -4.67
N LEU A 19 27.86 23.73 -4.66
CA LEU A 19 28.28 24.80 -5.58
C LEU A 19 29.74 25.21 -5.40
N TYR A 20 30.25 25.25 -4.16
CA TYR A 20 31.67 25.51 -3.90
C TYR A 20 32.55 24.40 -4.47
N GLN A 21 32.23 23.13 -4.19
CA GLN A 21 32.95 21.98 -4.72
C GLN A 21 32.88 21.94 -6.26
N ALA A 22 31.74 22.23 -6.88
CA ALA A 22 31.60 22.31 -8.34
C ALA A 22 32.57 23.32 -8.98
N VAL A 23 32.80 24.46 -8.35
CA VAL A 23 33.78 25.47 -8.82
C VAL A 23 35.23 25.02 -8.56
N VAL A 24 35.52 24.30 -7.46
CA VAL A 24 36.85 23.74 -7.18
C VAL A 24 37.19 22.62 -8.17
N VAL A 25 36.29 21.65 -8.32
CA VAL A 25 36.40 20.51 -9.24
C VAL A 25 36.50 20.99 -10.69
N SER A 26 35.66 21.94 -11.13
CA SER A 26 35.76 22.53 -12.47
C SER A 26 37.12 23.18 -12.73
N LYS A 27 37.71 23.84 -11.73
CA LYS A 27 39.06 24.43 -11.86
C LYS A 27 40.15 23.37 -11.92
N ALA A 28 40.09 22.32 -11.08
CA ALA A 28 41.05 21.23 -11.12
C ALA A 28 41.13 20.57 -12.51
N VAL A 29 39.97 20.36 -13.17
CA VAL A 29 39.92 19.90 -14.58
C VAL A 29 40.62 20.84 -15.53
N ILE A 30 40.33 22.14 -15.45
CA ILE A 30 40.84 23.14 -16.39
C ILE A 30 42.36 23.35 -16.24
N PHE A 31 42.88 23.30 -15.01
CA PHE A 31 44.30 23.50 -14.74
C PHE A 31 45.14 22.21 -14.77
N SER A 32 44.51 21.03 -14.80
CA SER A 32 45.19 19.72 -14.72
C SER A 32 46.05 19.54 -13.45
N ASP A 33 45.72 20.24 -12.38
CA ASP A 33 46.39 20.15 -11.08
C ASP A 33 45.96 18.87 -10.32
N SER A 34 46.90 18.26 -9.59
CA SER A 34 46.61 17.11 -8.72
C SER A 34 45.79 17.55 -7.50
N PHE A 35 44.66 16.87 -7.26
CA PHE A 35 43.70 17.18 -6.19
C PHE A 35 44.31 17.25 -4.78
N LEU A 36 45.43 16.54 -4.50
CA LEU A 36 46.05 16.47 -3.18
C LEU A 36 46.91 17.69 -2.81
N TYR A 37 47.36 18.49 -3.78
CA TYR A 37 48.32 19.58 -3.52
C TYR A 37 48.03 20.85 -4.34
N PRO A 38 47.10 21.72 -3.88
CA PRO A 38 47.02 23.09 -4.38
C PRO A 38 48.36 23.80 -4.16
N SER A 39 48.97 24.29 -5.25
CA SER A 39 50.28 24.94 -5.20
C SER A 39 50.26 26.17 -4.29
N SER A 40 51.22 26.23 -3.35
CA SER A 40 51.18 27.22 -2.27
C SER A 40 51.33 28.67 -2.79
N PRO A 41 50.42 29.59 -2.44
CA PRO A 41 50.58 31.01 -2.76
C PRO A 41 51.90 31.57 -2.21
N PRO A 42 52.51 32.57 -2.88
CA PRO A 42 53.79 33.12 -2.46
C PRO A 42 53.73 33.68 -1.03
N LYS A 43 54.76 33.38 -0.22
CA LYS A 43 54.85 33.67 1.23
C LYS A 43 54.90 35.18 1.55
N ASN A 44 53.78 35.89 1.39
CA ASN A 44 53.69 37.31 1.71
C ASN A 44 53.30 37.51 3.19
N LYS A 45 54.13 38.24 3.95
CA LYS A 45 54.08 38.26 5.44
C LYS A 45 53.06 39.27 5.99
N GLY A 46 51.77 39.06 5.74
CA GLY A 46 50.68 39.87 6.31
C GLY A 46 50.01 39.21 7.53
N ARG A 47 49.62 40.00 8.54
CA ARG A 47 48.78 39.51 9.67
C ARG A 47 47.45 38.93 9.18
N TRP A 48 46.91 39.50 8.09
CA TRP A 48 45.72 39.04 7.35
C TRP A 48 45.91 37.71 6.60
N ALA A 49 47.14 37.38 6.14
CA ALA A 49 47.41 36.13 5.45
C ALA A 49 47.30 34.90 6.38
N ARG A 50 47.26 35.10 7.70
CA ARG A 50 46.96 34.04 8.68
C ARG A 50 45.45 33.76 8.82
N LEU A 51 44.59 34.75 8.54
CA LEU A 51 43.12 34.55 8.52
C LEU A 51 42.69 33.79 7.26
N TRP A 52 43.34 34.06 6.12
CA TRP A 52 43.18 33.30 4.86
C TRP A 52 43.67 31.84 4.92
N LYS A 53 44.15 31.37 6.09
CA LYS A 53 44.62 30.00 6.30
C LYS A 53 43.63 29.09 7.04
N ILE A 54 42.50 29.64 7.50
CA ILE A 54 41.45 28.89 8.20
C ILE A 54 40.73 27.97 7.21
N SER A 55 40.40 26.73 7.62
CA SER A 55 39.54 25.87 6.80
C SER A 55 38.12 26.45 6.77
N TYR A 56 37.77 27.08 5.64
CA TYR A 56 36.45 27.68 5.47
C TYR A 56 35.34 26.64 5.51
N GLY A 57 35.54 25.47 4.89
CA GLY A 57 34.61 24.33 4.93
C GLY A 57 34.42 23.79 6.34
N GLY A 58 35.51 23.52 7.06
CA GLY A 58 35.46 23.04 8.44
C GLY A 58 34.79 24.04 9.39
N LEU A 59 35.15 25.32 9.30
CA LEU A 59 34.52 26.40 10.09
C LEU A 59 33.02 26.50 9.82
N LEU A 60 32.61 26.42 8.55
CA LEU A 60 31.21 26.50 8.15
C LEU A 60 30.41 25.29 8.67
N LYS A 61 30.95 24.07 8.57
CA LYS A 61 30.37 22.85 9.16
C LYS A 61 30.17 23.00 10.68
N THR A 62 31.20 23.44 11.42
CA THR A 62 31.12 23.64 12.87
C THR A 62 30.07 24.70 13.25
N LEU A 63 30.02 25.84 12.56
CA LEU A 63 29.07 26.92 12.84
C LEU A 63 27.63 26.52 12.51
N ALA A 64 27.39 25.89 11.35
CA ALA A 64 26.07 25.41 10.94
C ALA A 64 25.54 24.33 11.89
N GLY A 65 26.35 23.31 12.19
CA GLY A 65 25.99 22.25 13.14
C GLY A 65 25.71 22.78 14.55
N SER A 66 26.55 23.69 15.06
CA SER A 66 26.35 24.30 16.38
C SER A 66 25.08 25.14 16.44
N GLY A 67 24.78 25.92 15.39
CA GLY A 67 23.57 26.74 15.32
C GLY A 67 22.29 25.91 15.28
N LEU A 68 22.28 24.84 14.47
CA LEU A 68 21.17 23.89 14.38
C LEU A 68 20.96 23.11 15.68
N LEU A 69 22.04 22.67 16.34
CA LEU A 69 21.98 21.99 17.62
C LEU A 69 21.39 22.89 18.73
N VAL A 70 21.82 24.15 18.80
CA VAL A 70 21.26 25.14 19.75
C VAL A 70 19.79 25.44 19.45
N TYR A 71 19.40 25.53 18.17
CA TYR A 71 18.00 25.71 17.76
C TYR A 71 17.10 24.54 18.20
N GLU A 72 17.48 23.29 17.86
CA GLU A 72 16.66 22.10 18.19
C GLU A 72 16.51 21.94 19.72
N ILE A 73 17.59 22.16 20.49
CA ILE A 73 17.55 22.16 21.96
C ILE A 73 16.63 23.27 22.51
N SER A 74 16.68 24.48 21.93
CA SER A 74 15.85 25.61 22.36
C SER A 74 14.35 25.42 22.09
N CYS A 75 13.99 24.57 21.13
CA CYS A 75 12.59 24.25 20.81
C CYS A 75 11.94 23.25 21.79
N MET A 76 12.72 22.48 22.56
CA MET A 76 12.21 21.47 23.49
C MET A 76 11.59 22.08 24.77
N LYS A 77 10.32 22.50 24.67
CA LYS A 77 9.51 23.17 25.72
C LYS A 77 9.39 22.48 27.10
N ARG A 78 9.95 21.29 27.31
CA ARG A 78 9.99 20.57 28.61
C ARG A 78 11.38 20.07 29.02
N GLY A 79 12.44 20.42 28.27
CA GLY A 79 13.81 19.97 28.54
C GLY A 79 14.10 18.52 28.13
N LEU A 80 15.37 18.12 28.27
CA LEU A 80 15.94 16.83 27.84
C LEU A 80 15.54 15.66 28.75
N ILE A 81 14.24 15.35 28.81
CA ILE A 81 13.70 14.20 29.55
C ILE A 81 13.71 12.97 28.62
N LEU A 82 14.74 12.13 28.75
CA LEU A 82 14.93 10.94 27.91
C LEU A 82 13.82 9.88 28.08
N MET A 83 13.34 9.70 29.31
CA MET A 83 12.36 8.67 29.69
C MET A 83 11.36 9.24 30.70
N ASN A 84 10.06 9.06 30.45
CA ASN A 84 9.03 9.27 31.46
C ASN A 84 8.83 7.98 32.28
N ARG A 85 8.48 8.11 33.56
CA ARG A 85 8.35 6.98 34.51
C ARG A 85 6.93 6.41 34.63
N GLU A 86 5.98 6.99 33.92
CA GLU A 86 4.61 6.53 33.79
C GLU A 86 4.55 5.32 32.84
N LEU A 87 3.80 4.27 33.19
CA LEU A 87 3.70 3.05 32.38
C LEU A 87 2.71 3.22 31.20
N PRO A 88 3.03 2.70 30.00
CA PRO A 88 4.28 2.06 29.60
C PRO A 88 5.40 3.08 29.34
N LEU A 89 6.63 2.71 29.71
CA LEU A 89 7.83 3.50 29.46
C LEU A 89 7.96 3.85 27.96
N ARG A 90 7.91 5.15 27.66
CA ARG A 90 8.14 5.68 26.30
C ARG A 90 9.34 6.63 26.31
N VAL A 91 10.18 6.50 25.28
CA VAL A 91 11.18 7.51 24.95
C VAL A 91 10.43 8.73 24.41
N MET A 92 10.67 9.89 25.01
CA MET A 92 10.04 11.14 24.59
C MET A 92 10.89 11.81 23.50
N TYR A 93 10.22 12.45 22.52
CA TYR A 93 10.85 13.28 21.48
C TYR A 93 11.86 12.52 20.58
N ALA A 94 11.50 11.31 20.12
CA ALA A 94 12.41 10.44 19.36
C ALA A 94 12.94 11.05 18.04
N LYS A 95 12.09 11.72 17.24
CA LYS A 95 12.52 12.41 16.01
C LYS A 95 13.47 13.59 16.33
N GLU A 96 13.26 14.31 17.44
CA GLU A 96 14.15 15.38 17.93
C GLU A 96 15.53 14.85 18.36
N TRP A 97 15.60 13.70 19.05
CA TRP A 97 16.87 13.06 19.42
C TRP A 97 17.68 12.61 18.18
N GLN A 98 17.01 12.18 17.10
CA GLN A 98 17.67 11.88 15.82
C GLN A 98 18.32 13.14 15.21
N HIS A 99 17.63 14.28 15.20
CA HIS A 99 18.19 15.55 14.71
C HIS A 99 19.35 16.06 15.57
N VAL A 100 19.22 15.98 16.91
CA VAL A 100 20.31 16.32 17.85
C VAL A 100 21.56 15.49 17.54
N THR A 101 21.42 14.19 17.29
CA THR A 101 22.53 13.30 16.92
C THR A 101 23.16 13.71 15.58
N MET A 102 22.34 14.02 14.57
CA MET A 102 22.79 14.49 13.25
C MET A 102 23.58 15.80 13.33
N TYR A 103 23.10 16.80 14.07
CA TYR A 103 23.78 18.09 14.22
C TYR A 103 25.08 18.00 15.05
N ILE A 104 25.13 17.10 16.04
CA ILE A 104 26.36 16.79 16.77
C ILE A 104 27.43 16.23 15.81
N LEU A 105 27.09 15.28 14.95
CA LEU A 105 28.03 14.68 13.99
C LEU A 105 28.52 15.69 12.95
N LEU A 106 27.65 16.54 12.41
CA LEU A 106 28.04 17.64 11.52
C LEU A 106 29.03 18.61 12.21
N THR A 107 28.79 18.92 13.48
CA THR A 107 29.67 19.78 14.29
C THR A 107 31.04 19.12 14.50
N LEU A 108 31.06 17.83 14.85
CA LEU A 108 32.29 17.05 15.03
C LEU A 108 33.10 16.92 13.74
N SER A 109 32.44 16.67 12.59
CA SER A 109 33.07 16.65 11.27
C SER A 109 33.78 17.97 10.95
N GLY A 110 33.11 19.10 11.18
CA GLY A 110 33.72 20.44 11.05
C GLY A 110 34.91 20.65 11.99
N CYS A 111 34.80 20.21 13.24
CA CYS A 111 35.88 20.33 14.23
C CYS A 111 37.10 19.49 13.85
N VAL A 112 36.93 18.26 13.34
CA VAL A 112 38.03 17.42 12.85
C VAL A 112 38.74 18.09 11.67
N GLU A 113 37.98 18.62 10.70
CA GLU A 113 38.53 19.35 9.56
C GLU A 113 39.29 20.62 9.99
N VAL A 114 38.79 21.39 10.96
CA VAL A 114 39.50 22.55 11.51
C VAL A 114 40.78 22.12 12.24
N VAL A 115 40.75 21.05 13.03
CA VAL A 115 41.92 20.54 13.76
C VAL A 115 43.00 20.03 12.81
N SER A 116 42.64 19.21 11.82
CA SER A 116 43.58 18.67 10.82
C SER A 116 44.27 19.77 10.01
N LYS A 117 43.54 20.80 9.57
CA LYS A 117 44.08 21.88 8.73
C LYS A 117 44.82 22.99 9.51
N ASN A 118 44.58 23.16 10.82
CA ASN A 118 45.09 24.31 11.59
C ASN A 118 45.92 23.96 12.84
N LEU A 119 45.74 22.78 13.42
CA LEU A 119 46.33 22.40 14.73
C LEU A 119 47.30 21.22 14.66
N LEU A 120 47.16 20.32 13.67
CA LEU A 120 48.13 19.24 13.46
C LEU A 120 49.40 19.70 12.72
N PRO A 121 50.60 19.15 13.03
CA PRO A 121 51.83 19.45 12.29
C PRO A 121 51.85 18.95 10.83
N GLN A 122 51.00 17.96 10.52
CA GLN A 122 50.80 17.39 9.19
C GLN A 122 49.30 17.23 8.93
N HIS A 123 48.88 17.52 7.70
CA HIS A 123 47.49 17.46 7.25
C HIS A 123 47.02 16.00 7.12
N CYS A 124 45.94 15.63 7.83
CA CYS A 124 45.54 14.23 7.96
C CYS A 124 44.29 13.92 7.13
N VAL A 125 44.43 13.90 5.81
CA VAL A 125 43.33 13.65 4.85
C VAL A 125 42.50 12.40 5.22
N PRO A 126 43.07 11.22 5.56
CA PRO A 126 42.27 10.04 5.87
C PRO A 126 41.39 10.18 7.12
N LEU A 127 41.75 11.07 8.05
CA LEU A 127 40.94 11.36 9.25
C LEU A 127 39.75 12.27 8.92
N GLU A 128 39.92 13.20 7.97
CA GLU A 128 38.83 14.04 7.48
C GLU A 128 37.83 13.21 6.67
N GLU A 129 38.31 12.44 5.68
CA GLU A 129 37.48 11.55 4.85
C GLU A 129 36.79 10.46 5.68
N GLY A 130 37.52 9.79 6.59
CA GLY A 130 36.93 8.78 7.48
C GLY A 130 35.84 9.34 8.40
N THR A 131 35.98 10.59 8.85
CA THR A 131 34.94 11.28 9.65
C THR A 131 33.74 11.67 8.80
N LEU A 132 33.96 12.07 7.54
CA LEU A 132 32.88 12.36 6.59
C LEU A 132 32.07 11.10 6.25
N VAL A 133 32.75 10.00 5.90
CA VAL A 133 32.15 8.68 5.66
C VAL A 133 31.33 8.23 6.87
N LEU A 134 31.89 8.28 8.09
CA LEU A 134 31.18 7.91 9.33
C LEU A 134 29.92 8.77 9.56
N THR A 135 29.98 10.07 9.24
CA THR A 135 28.83 10.98 9.34
C THR A 135 27.69 10.52 8.42
N PHE A 136 28.00 10.11 7.19
CA PHE A 136 26.99 9.61 6.24
C PHE A 136 26.45 8.21 6.58
N TYR A 137 27.26 7.31 7.13
CA TYR A 137 26.78 6.02 7.66
C TYR A 137 25.74 6.20 8.77
N VAL A 138 25.99 7.08 9.74
CA VAL A 138 25.03 7.32 10.83
C VAL A 138 23.82 8.12 10.34
N LEU A 139 23.99 9.08 9.43
CA LEU A 139 22.88 9.78 8.78
C LEU A 139 21.91 8.80 8.10
N LEU A 140 22.43 7.83 7.34
CA LEU A 140 21.61 6.81 6.68
C LEU A 140 20.83 5.95 7.68
N LEU A 141 21.48 5.49 8.76
CA LEU A 141 20.82 4.70 9.81
C LEU A 141 19.71 5.49 10.53
N LEU A 142 19.96 6.76 10.84
CA LEU A 142 18.97 7.66 11.44
C LEU A 142 17.79 7.89 10.49
N LEU A 143 18.05 8.13 9.20
CA LEU A 143 17.02 8.43 8.21
C LEU A 143 16.14 7.20 7.88
N VAL A 144 16.72 6.01 7.77
CA VAL A 144 15.98 4.73 7.65
C VAL A 144 15.13 4.44 8.90
N SER A 145 15.59 4.87 10.08
CA SER A 145 14.80 4.78 11.32
C SER A 145 13.71 5.86 11.42
N HIS A 146 13.89 7.01 10.77
CA HIS A 146 12.97 8.15 10.82
C HIS A 146 11.66 7.88 10.06
N VAL A 147 11.74 7.13 8.95
CA VAL A 147 10.61 6.87 8.05
C VAL A 147 9.69 5.74 8.49
N GLN A 148 10.03 4.98 9.55
CA GLN A 148 9.24 3.81 9.99
C GLN A 148 7.83 4.16 10.48
N ASP A 149 7.66 5.37 11.05
CA ASP A 149 6.37 5.93 11.47
C ASP A 149 5.75 6.89 10.42
N SER A 150 6.28 6.94 9.19
CA SER A 150 5.90 7.93 8.17
C SER A 150 5.19 7.27 6.98
N ALA A 151 4.17 7.93 6.42
CA ALA A 151 3.34 7.42 5.33
C ALA A 151 3.30 8.41 4.15
N GLY A 152 2.66 7.99 3.04
CA GLY A 152 2.28 8.88 1.95
C GLY A 152 3.41 9.73 1.34
N VAL A 153 3.13 11.01 1.12
CA VAL A 153 4.09 12.00 0.61
C VAL A 153 5.29 12.20 1.55
N GLU A 154 5.11 12.20 2.88
CA GLU A 154 6.26 12.25 3.83
C GLU A 154 7.20 11.04 3.60
N LEU A 155 6.65 9.84 3.43
CA LEU A 155 7.44 8.63 3.16
C LEU A 155 8.14 8.69 1.79
N GLN A 156 7.48 9.16 0.73
CA GLN A 156 8.08 9.24 -0.60
C GLN A 156 9.22 10.27 -0.67
N VAL A 157 9.01 11.47 -0.09
CA VAL A 157 10.02 12.55 -0.06
C VAL A 157 11.29 12.08 0.65
N HIS A 158 11.15 11.39 1.79
CA HIS A 158 12.29 10.86 2.54
C HIS A 158 12.89 9.59 1.90
N SER A 159 12.10 8.72 1.27
CA SER A 159 12.62 7.54 0.55
C SER A 159 13.53 7.93 -0.61
N VAL A 160 13.18 8.98 -1.35
CA VAL A 160 14.03 9.55 -2.40
C VAL A 160 15.31 10.16 -1.81
N LEU A 161 15.23 10.81 -0.64
CA LEU A 161 16.42 11.30 0.08
C LEU A 161 17.33 10.16 0.55
N ILE A 162 16.77 9.06 1.06
CA ILE A 162 17.51 7.84 1.46
C ILE A 162 18.32 7.29 0.28
N LEU A 163 17.75 7.26 -0.93
CA LEU A 163 18.46 6.81 -2.14
C LEU A 163 19.69 7.69 -2.44
N VAL A 164 19.55 9.02 -2.36
CA VAL A 164 20.68 9.95 -2.59
C VAL A 164 21.75 9.80 -1.51
N VAL A 165 21.36 9.70 -0.23
CA VAL A 165 22.28 9.51 0.90
C VAL A 165 23.02 8.17 0.80
N LEU A 166 22.34 7.10 0.38
CA LEU A 166 22.94 5.78 0.13
C LEU A 166 23.98 5.84 -1.01
N LEU A 167 23.64 6.46 -2.14
CA LEU A 167 24.57 6.62 -3.26
C LEU A 167 25.80 7.46 -2.87
N LEU A 168 25.61 8.55 -2.12
CA LEU A 168 26.71 9.39 -1.66
C LEU A 168 27.60 8.65 -0.65
N MET A 169 27.02 7.90 0.29
CA MET A 169 27.78 7.05 1.22
C MET A 169 28.62 6.01 0.48
N LEU A 170 28.08 5.37 -0.57
CA LEU A 170 28.83 4.42 -1.40
C LEU A 170 29.99 5.10 -2.13
N VAL A 171 29.77 6.28 -2.74
CA VAL A 171 30.82 7.04 -3.45
C VAL A 171 31.94 7.46 -2.49
N LEU A 172 31.60 8.06 -1.34
CA LEU A 172 32.58 8.44 -0.31
C LEU A 172 33.34 7.22 0.24
N THR A 173 32.67 6.08 0.38
CA THR A 173 33.32 4.83 0.80
C THR A 173 34.32 4.33 -0.24
N VAL A 174 33.97 4.34 -1.53
CA VAL A 174 34.92 3.97 -2.61
C VAL A 174 36.09 4.96 -2.67
N GLN A 175 35.83 6.27 -2.51
CA GLN A 175 36.84 7.32 -2.50
C GLN A 175 37.87 7.18 -1.35
N LEU A 176 37.48 6.57 -0.22
CA LEU A 176 38.38 6.22 0.88
C LEU A 176 39.38 5.09 0.51
N TRP A 177 39.00 4.19 -0.41
CA TRP A 177 39.89 3.12 -0.92
C TRP A 177 40.66 3.54 -2.17
N VAL A 178 40.07 4.40 -3.01
CA VAL A 178 40.61 4.86 -4.29
C VAL A 178 40.56 6.39 -4.38
N PRO A 179 41.46 7.09 -3.65
CA PRO A 179 41.66 8.53 -3.84
C PRO A 179 42.10 8.86 -5.27
N ASP A 180 42.08 10.15 -5.62
CA ASP A 180 42.55 10.73 -6.88
C ASP A 180 41.78 10.36 -8.16
N THR A 181 40.65 9.66 -8.06
CA THR A 181 39.75 9.42 -9.21
C THR A 181 38.79 10.58 -9.42
N PHE A 182 39.15 11.51 -10.31
CA PHE A 182 38.35 12.69 -10.69
C PHE A 182 36.84 12.41 -10.93
N GLN A 183 36.52 11.25 -11.53
CA GLN A 183 35.13 10.83 -11.75
C GLN A 183 34.33 10.72 -10.45
N LEU A 184 34.92 10.21 -9.36
CA LEU A 184 34.25 10.15 -8.07
C LEU A 184 34.00 11.55 -7.51
N SER A 185 34.96 12.47 -7.57
CA SER A 185 34.78 13.85 -7.08
C SER A 185 33.68 14.62 -7.82
N VAL A 186 33.44 14.34 -9.11
CA VAL A 186 32.29 14.88 -9.85
C VAL A 186 30.97 14.28 -9.36
N ILE A 187 30.91 12.97 -9.17
CA ILE A 187 29.70 12.26 -8.71
C ILE A 187 29.39 12.63 -7.25
N GLU A 188 30.40 12.77 -6.39
CA GLU A 188 30.32 13.27 -5.02
C GLU A 188 29.68 14.67 -5.00
N THR A 189 30.25 15.60 -5.79
CA THR A 189 29.75 16.97 -5.94
C THR A 189 28.28 16.99 -6.38
N PHE A 190 27.93 16.22 -7.41
CA PHE A 190 26.57 16.07 -7.90
C PHE A 190 25.62 15.56 -6.80
N LEU A 191 25.97 14.48 -6.11
CA LEU A 191 25.11 13.91 -5.07
C LEU A 191 24.95 14.83 -3.85
N PHE A 192 25.98 15.57 -3.44
CA PHE A 192 25.84 16.64 -2.43
C PHE A 192 24.87 17.73 -2.87
N GLN A 193 24.95 18.15 -4.13
CA GLN A 193 24.18 19.24 -4.70
C GLN A 193 22.71 18.85 -4.89
N ILE A 194 22.44 17.64 -5.41
CA ILE A 194 21.11 17.00 -5.43
C ILE A 194 20.51 16.91 -4.02
N MET A 195 21.27 16.44 -3.03
CA MET A 195 20.81 16.33 -1.65
C MET A 195 20.44 17.70 -1.07
N GLY A 196 21.24 18.74 -1.34
CA GLY A 196 20.95 20.12 -0.95
C GLY A 196 19.67 20.67 -1.58
N PHE A 197 19.53 20.55 -2.91
CA PHE A 197 18.32 20.94 -3.63
C PHE A 197 17.08 20.21 -3.11
N TRP A 198 17.15 18.89 -2.94
CA TRP A 198 16.01 18.08 -2.52
C TRP A 198 15.58 18.37 -1.08
N LEU A 199 16.51 18.62 -0.16
CA LEU A 199 16.18 19.02 1.22
C LEU A 199 15.45 20.38 1.29
N VAL A 200 15.84 21.34 0.44
CA VAL A 200 15.10 22.62 0.35
C VAL A 200 13.69 22.37 -0.20
N GLN A 201 13.55 21.59 -1.27
CA GLN A 201 12.26 21.27 -1.89
C GLN A 201 11.34 20.46 -0.96
N ALA A 202 11.88 19.50 -0.20
CA ALA A 202 11.18 18.75 0.84
C ALA A 202 10.59 19.68 1.91
N GLY A 203 11.33 20.71 2.32
CA GLY A 203 10.83 21.74 3.23
C GLY A 203 9.59 22.46 2.70
N PHE A 204 9.55 22.79 1.40
CA PHE A 204 8.38 23.38 0.76
C PHE A 204 7.21 22.39 0.62
N ILE A 205 7.46 21.15 0.15
CA ILE A 205 6.42 20.13 -0.02
C ILE A 205 5.72 19.84 1.32
N LEU A 206 6.48 19.58 2.38
CA LEU A 206 5.94 19.09 3.66
C LEU A 206 5.40 20.20 4.58
N TYR A 207 5.89 21.45 4.46
CA TYR A 207 5.56 22.51 5.43
C TYR A 207 5.14 23.84 4.84
N LYS A 208 5.24 24.05 3.51
CA LYS A 208 4.84 25.33 2.89
C LYS A 208 4.50 25.21 1.39
N PRO A 209 3.50 24.41 1.00
CA PRO A 209 3.09 24.26 -0.40
C PRO A 209 2.69 25.61 -0.99
N GLY A 210 3.29 25.96 -2.14
CA GLY A 210 3.12 27.27 -2.79
C GLY A 210 1.70 27.58 -3.28
N THR A 211 0.81 26.59 -3.28
CA THR A 211 -0.60 26.68 -3.64
C THR A 211 -1.53 26.96 -2.44
N GLY A 212 -1.02 26.93 -1.20
CA GLY A 212 -1.79 27.26 0.01
C GLY A 212 -2.67 26.14 0.58
N TYR A 213 -2.73 24.97 -0.08
CA TYR A 213 -3.39 23.77 0.42
C TYR A 213 -2.31 22.72 0.78
N PRO A 214 -2.40 22.03 1.93
CA PRO A 214 -1.66 20.78 2.15
C PRO A 214 -2.03 19.77 1.05
N GLY A 215 -1.05 19.01 0.57
CA GLY A 215 -1.34 17.84 -0.27
C GLY A 215 -2.11 16.79 0.53
N GLN A 216 -2.90 15.96 -0.14
CA GLN A 216 -3.50 14.79 0.49
C GLN A 216 -2.46 13.67 0.46
N ASP A 217 -1.84 13.37 1.61
CA ASP A 217 -0.62 12.57 1.68
C ASP A 217 -0.70 11.19 1.00
N ASP A 218 -1.89 10.60 0.86
CA ASP A 218 -2.11 9.27 0.25
C ASP A 218 -2.46 9.30 -1.25
N ASP A 219 -2.53 10.46 -1.91
CA ASP A 219 -2.85 10.52 -3.34
C ASP A 219 -1.70 10.02 -4.21
N LEU A 220 -1.94 8.91 -4.93
CA LEU A 220 -0.97 8.30 -5.85
C LEU A 220 -0.46 9.28 -6.92
N ILE A 221 -1.28 10.26 -7.31
CA ILE A 221 -0.91 11.32 -8.25
C ILE A 221 0.18 12.21 -7.64
N ASP A 222 0.02 12.65 -6.40
CA ASP A 222 1.00 13.49 -5.70
C ASP A 222 2.29 12.72 -5.43
N ILE A 223 2.22 11.43 -5.06
CA ILE A 223 3.39 10.53 -4.89
C ILE A 223 4.17 10.36 -6.22
N MET A 224 3.48 10.18 -7.34
CA MET A 224 4.10 10.18 -8.68
C MET A 224 4.67 11.56 -9.06
N PHE A 225 4.02 12.64 -8.63
CA PHE A 225 4.47 14.00 -8.93
C PHE A 225 5.67 14.43 -8.08
N VAL A 226 5.80 13.98 -6.83
CA VAL A 226 7.03 14.08 -6.00
C VAL A 226 8.21 13.45 -6.72
N THR A 227 8.03 12.25 -7.26
CA THR A 227 9.08 11.54 -8.02
C THR A 227 9.43 12.30 -9.31
N THR A 228 8.43 12.89 -9.98
CA THR A 228 8.60 13.73 -11.17
C THR A 228 9.38 15.01 -10.85
N PHE A 229 9.07 15.69 -9.74
CA PHE A 229 9.84 16.84 -9.24
C PHE A 229 11.29 16.45 -8.96
N PHE A 230 11.56 15.29 -8.36
CA PHE A 230 12.93 14.84 -8.14
C PHE A 230 13.71 14.68 -9.45
N CYS A 231 13.11 14.04 -10.47
CA CYS A 231 13.71 13.95 -11.80
C CYS A 231 13.98 15.33 -12.44
N TRP A 232 13.14 16.34 -12.19
CA TRP A 232 13.43 17.71 -12.64
C TRP A 232 14.62 18.34 -11.92
N HIS A 233 14.78 18.12 -10.61
CA HIS A 233 15.95 18.58 -9.87
C HIS A 233 17.24 17.89 -10.35
N VAL A 234 17.18 16.59 -10.66
CA VAL A 234 18.28 15.83 -11.30
C VAL A 234 18.72 16.45 -12.63
N MET A 235 17.77 16.85 -13.47
CA MET A 235 18.06 17.53 -14.75
C MET A 235 18.56 18.96 -14.58
N ILE A 236 17.99 19.73 -13.64
CA ILE A 236 18.43 21.09 -13.33
C ILE A 236 19.87 21.07 -12.81
N ASP A 237 20.23 20.13 -11.94
CA ASP A 237 21.56 20.11 -11.36
C ASP A 237 22.64 19.68 -12.36
N ALA A 238 22.35 18.72 -13.24
CA ALA A 238 23.24 18.40 -14.36
C ALA A 238 23.52 19.64 -15.23
N LEU A 239 22.51 20.50 -15.45
CA LEU A 239 22.68 21.79 -16.13
C LEU A 239 23.45 22.81 -15.28
N CYS A 240 23.29 22.83 -13.95
CA CYS A 240 24.08 23.66 -13.05
C CYS A 240 25.57 23.29 -13.07
N LEU A 241 25.92 22.01 -13.04
CA LEU A 241 27.32 21.56 -13.14
C LEU A 241 27.93 21.91 -14.51
N LEU A 242 27.21 21.63 -15.61
CA LEU A 242 27.63 22.04 -16.96
C LEU A 242 27.78 23.56 -17.07
N GLY A 243 26.90 24.33 -16.42
CA GLY A 243 26.97 25.79 -16.34
C GLY A 243 28.19 26.28 -15.56
N THR A 244 28.47 25.75 -14.37
CA THR A 244 29.65 26.13 -13.57
C THR A 244 30.96 25.76 -14.26
N TYR A 245 31.00 24.62 -14.95
CA TYR A 245 32.14 24.22 -15.78
C TYR A 245 32.31 25.15 -16.98
N GLY A 246 31.23 25.42 -17.73
CA GLY A 246 31.24 26.30 -18.90
C GLY A 246 31.63 27.75 -18.57
N VAL A 247 31.15 28.29 -17.44
CA VAL A 247 31.56 29.61 -16.93
C VAL A 247 33.03 29.60 -16.50
N SER A 248 33.50 28.56 -15.80
CA SER A 248 34.91 28.43 -15.40
C SER A 248 35.85 28.36 -16.62
N SER A 249 35.46 27.59 -17.64
CA SER A 249 36.18 27.46 -18.91
C SER A 249 36.18 28.77 -19.70
N SER A 250 35.02 29.44 -19.81
CA SER A 250 34.90 30.75 -20.47
C SER A 250 35.72 31.84 -19.77
N TRP A 251 35.74 31.84 -18.43
CA TRP A 251 36.56 32.73 -17.62
C TRP A 251 38.06 32.48 -17.82
N HIS A 252 38.47 31.22 -17.91
CA HIS A 252 39.85 30.83 -18.23
C HIS A 252 40.26 31.28 -19.65
N CYS A 253 39.43 31.02 -20.66
CA CYS A 253 39.68 31.48 -22.04
C CYS A 253 39.71 33.01 -22.15
N SER A 254 38.82 33.71 -21.41
CA SER A 254 38.81 35.18 -21.35
C SER A 254 40.09 35.74 -20.71
N LEU A 255 40.55 35.17 -19.60
CA LEU A 255 41.84 35.51 -18.99
C LEU A 255 42.99 35.30 -19.99
N ASN A 256 43.05 34.14 -20.66
CA ASN A 256 44.11 33.83 -21.60
C ASN A 256 44.13 34.79 -22.81
N ASN A 257 42.96 35.19 -23.30
CA ASN A 257 42.82 36.21 -24.34
C ASN A 257 43.13 37.64 -23.85
N HIS A 258 42.94 37.92 -22.55
CA HIS A 258 43.31 39.22 -21.98
C HIS A 258 44.84 39.38 -21.86
N TRP A 259 45.57 38.28 -21.64
CA TRP A 259 47.04 38.27 -21.64
C TRP A 259 47.67 38.42 -23.03
N THR A 260 46.96 38.10 -24.12
CA THR A 260 47.47 38.27 -25.49
C THR A 260 47.19 39.65 -26.10
N HIS A 261 46.36 40.48 -25.47
CA HIS A 261 45.98 41.82 -25.97
C HIS A 261 46.71 43.01 -25.32
N LEU A 262 47.57 42.79 -24.33
CA LEU A 262 48.48 43.82 -23.81
C LEU A 262 49.82 43.77 -24.57
N GLY A 263 49.98 44.74 -25.48
CA GLY A 263 51.05 44.80 -26.49
C GLY A 263 52.45 45.19 -26.00
N PRO A 264 53.43 45.30 -26.93
CA PRO A 264 54.83 45.02 -26.66
C PRO A 264 55.75 46.24 -26.48
N ASN A 265 56.98 45.94 -26.01
CA ASN A 265 58.30 46.61 -26.16
C ASN A 265 59.08 46.46 -24.83
N SER A 266 60.40 46.24 -24.81
CA SER A 266 61.41 46.54 -25.85
C SER A 266 62.51 45.47 -26.01
N VAL A 267 62.78 45.14 -27.30
CA VAL A 267 64.10 45.02 -27.95
C VAL A 267 65.20 44.14 -27.30
N GLY A 268 65.61 43.10 -28.04
CA GLY A 268 66.88 42.36 -27.88
C GLY A 268 67.15 41.50 -29.12
N LEU A 269 68.03 41.97 -30.02
CA LEU A 269 68.16 41.46 -31.41
C LEU A 269 69.28 40.40 -31.56
N MET A 270 69.20 39.62 -32.65
CA MET A 270 70.25 38.79 -33.29
C MET A 270 70.55 37.41 -32.64
N ASP A 271 70.82 36.32 -33.40
CA ASP A 271 70.67 36.10 -34.85
C ASP A 271 70.58 34.59 -35.19
N TYR A 272 70.06 34.24 -36.38
CA TYR A 272 70.22 32.91 -37.00
C TYR A 272 71.49 32.89 -37.87
N PRO A 273 72.20 31.75 -37.99
CA PRO A 273 72.06 30.97 -39.24
C PRO A 273 72.22 29.43 -39.09
N ASN A 274 72.21 28.74 -40.24
CA ASN A 274 72.15 27.27 -40.39
C ASN A 274 73.48 26.51 -40.19
N HIS A 275 73.35 25.18 -40.14
CA HIS A 275 74.25 24.08 -40.56
C HIS A 275 75.46 24.39 -41.50
N PRO A 276 76.47 23.49 -41.65
CA PRO A 276 76.70 22.17 -40.99
C PRO A 276 78.16 21.84 -40.54
N GLY A 277 78.33 20.74 -39.79
CA GLY A 277 79.31 19.69 -40.14
C GLY A 277 80.68 19.58 -39.42
N GLY A 278 80.98 18.36 -38.95
CA GLY A 278 82.35 17.80 -38.85
C GLY A 278 83.22 18.15 -37.63
N GLY A 279 83.91 17.14 -37.06
CA GLY A 279 84.96 17.37 -36.04
C GLY A 279 85.25 16.20 -35.10
N LYS A 280 86.15 15.27 -35.49
CA LYS A 280 86.61 14.15 -34.63
C LYS A 280 87.59 14.65 -33.55
N ARG A 281 87.56 14.07 -32.33
CA ARG A 281 88.62 13.17 -31.77
C ARG A 281 88.51 12.95 -30.24
N GLY A 282 88.80 11.70 -29.82
CA GLY A 282 89.25 11.33 -28.47
C GLY A 282 88.16 11.21 -27.39
N SER A 283 88.25 10.32 -26.39
CA SER A 283 89.17 9.18 -26.21
C SER A 283 88.54 8.15 -25.27
N SER A 284 88.59 6.86 -25.59
CA SER A 284 88.38 5.77 -24.59
C SER A 284 89.72 5.35 -23.99
N PRO A 285 89.76 4.84 -22.75
CA PRO A 285 89.45 3.42 -22.47
C PRO A 285 88.53 3.21 -21.24
N GLY A 286 87.97 2.03 -20.95
CA GLY A 286 87.90 0.76 -21.70
C GLY A 286 88.07 -0.50 -20.84
N ARG A 287 87.27 -1.57 -21.10
CA ARG A 287 87.32 -2.95 -20.51
C ARG A 287 86.97 -3.07 -19.00
N LYS A 288 86.39 -4.16 -18.43
CA LYS A 288 85.87 -5.50 -18.86
C LYS A 288 84.51 -5.71 -18.10
N SER A 289 83.43 -6.32 -18.61
CA SER A 289 83.17 -7.74 -18.96
C SER A 289 83.37 -8.78 -17.84
N VAL A 290 82.26 -9.31 -17.27
CA VAL A 290 81.95 -10.69 -16.78
C VAL A 290 80.67 -10.66 -15.89
N LYS A 291 79.82 -11.69 -15.69
CA LYS A 291 79.06 -12.62 -16.59
C LYS A 291 78.28 -13.65 -15.70
N LYS A 292 76.94 -13.77 -15.85
CA LYS A 292 76.02 -14.74 -15.16
C LYS A 292 75.94 -14.61 -13.61
N THR A 293 74.91 -15.06 -12.88
CA THR A 293 73.61 -15.77 -13.11
C THR A 293 72.58 -15.22 -12.06
N THR A 294 71.27 -15.52 -11.96
CA THR A 294 70.45 -16.71 -12.28
C THR A 294 68.95 -16.34 -12.45
N ASN A 295 68.14 -17.31 -12.85
CA ASN A 295 66.67 -17.51 -12.70
C ASN A 295 65.95 -16.76 -11.54
N GLU A 296 64.63 -16.57 -11.53
CA GLU A 296 63.45 -16.85 -12.40
C GLU A 296 62.59 -15.55 -12.44
N GLY A 297 61.59 -15.30 -13.29
CA GLY A 297 60.85 -16.09 -14.28
C GLY A 297 59.36 -15.68 -14.24
N ASP A 298 58.83 -15.10 -15.32
CA ASP A 298 57.39 -14.96 -15.71
C ASP A 298 57.21 -13.79 -16.71
N ASP A 299 57.13 -14.11 -18.01
CA ASP A 299 56.63 -13.23 -19.08
C ASP A 299 55.19 -13.69 -19.44
N LEU A 300 54.15 -12.85 -19.55
CA LEU A 300 53.84 -11.79 -20.54
C LEU A 300 53.22 -12.29 -21.87
N GLU A 301 52.42 -11.42 -22.51
CA GLU A 301 51.72 -11.58 -23.81
C GLU A 301 50.55 -12.61 -23.87
N SER A 302 49.55 -12.54 -24.78
CA SER A 302 48.88 -11.50 -25.60
C SER A 302 47.56 -12.10 -26.19
N ARG A 303 46.74 -11.60 -27.13
CA ARG A 303 46.67 -10.43 -28.07
C ARG A 303 45.25 -10.36 -28.69
N SER A 304 44.74 -9.18 -29.08
CA SER A 304 43.68 -8.95 -30.14
C SER A 304 42.27 -9.59 -29.95
N SER A 305 41.14 -9.24 -30.63
CA SER A 305 40.62 -8.08 -31.41
C SER A 305 39.13 -8.36 -31.75
N GLY A 306 38.22 -7.44 -32.13
CA GLY A 306 38.26 -5.97 -32.27
C GLY A 306 37.49 -5.45 -33.51
N SER A 307 36.67 -4.39 -33.36
CA SER A 307 35.89 -3.66 -34.41
C SER A 307 34.69 -4.37 -35.08
N PRO A 308 33.71 -3.66 -35.72
CA PRO A 308 33.29 -2.24 -35.58
C PRO A 308 31.74 -1.99 -35.56
N SER A 309 31.37 -0.70 -35.54
CA SER A 309 30.25 -0.04 -36.29
C SER A 309 29.00 0.46 -35.52
N ASN A 310 28.48 1.58 -36.02
CA ASN A 310 27.33 2.34 -35.50
C ASN A 310 26.07 2.09 -36.36
N CYS A 311 24.88 2.27 -35.79
CA CYS A 311 23.88 3.25 -36.27
C CYS A 311 22.59 3.24 -35.42
N PHE A 312 22.32 4.33 -34.70
CA PHE A 312 20.97 4.65 -34.23
C PHE A 312 20.36 5.69 -35.18
N GLY A 313 19.08 5.53 -35.50
CA GLY A 313 18.30 6.51 -36.27
C GLY A 313 16.83 6.42 -35.90
N PHE A 314 16.31 7.42 -35.20
CA PHE A 314 14.89 7.56 -34.89
C PHE A 314 14.28 8.73 -35.67
N VAL A 315 13.17 8.46 -36.33
CA VAL A 315 12.43 9.43 -37.15
C VAL A 315 11.48 10.22 -36.25
N ALA A 316 11.59 11.55 -36.26
CA ALA A 316 10.66 12.42 -35.56
C ALA A 316 9.35 12.59 -36.34
N TYR A 317 8.21 12.37 -35.68
CA TYR A 317 6.89 12.72 -36.22
C TYR A 317 6.43 14.08 -35.68
N SER A 318 6.08 14.98 -36.59
CA SER A 318 5.45 16.26 -36.27
C SER A 318 3.93 16.10 -36.15
N VAL A 319 3.33 16.68 -35.12
CA VAL A 319 1.87 16.77 -34.95
C VAL A 319 1.50 18.26 -34.85
N SER A 320 0.66 18.71 -35.78
CA SER A 320 0.22 20.11 -35.87
C SER A 320 -0.93 20.41 -34.90
N ALA A 321 -0.95 21.61 -34.33
CA ALA A 321 -1.99 22.03 -33.40
C ALA A 321 -3.29 22.44 -34.12
N ARG A 322 -4.44 22.09 -33.53
CA ARG A 322 -5.75 22.67 -33.90
C ARG A 322 -6.59 23.04 -32.69
N GLU A 323 -6.98 24.32 -32.69
CA GLU A 323 -8.24 24.93 -32.27
C GLU A 323 -9.08 24.31 -31.13
N LYS A 324 -9.34 25.12 -30.10
CA LYS A 324 -10.39 24.89 -29.09
C LYS A 324 -11.70 25.59 -29.52
N PRO A 325 -12.87 24.93 -29.49
CA PRO A 325 -14.15 25.63 -29.53
C PRO A 325 -14.42 26.34 -28.19
N ARG A 326 -14.98 27.55 -28.24
CA ARG A 326 -15.52 28.24 -27.05
C ARG A 326 -16.97 27.78 -26.81
N VAL A 327 -17.31 27.48 -25.56
CA VAL A 327 -18.70 27.40 -25.11
C VAL A 327 -18.99 28.65 -24.28
N LYS A 328 -20.08 29.37 -24.61
CA LYS A 328 -20.61 30.45 -23.77
C LYS A 328 -21.39 29.85 -22.60
N ILE A 329 -21.26 30.46 -21.43
CA ILE A 329 -22.26 30.36 -20.36
C ILE A 329 -23.11 31.63 -20.48
N GLU A 330 -24.42 31.49 -20.65
CA GLU A 330 -25.37 32.61 -20.57
C GLU A 330 -26.14 32.52 -19.25
N THR A 331 -25.96 33.54 -18.42
CA THR A 331 -26.65 33.72 -17.14
C THR A 331 -28.06 34.25 -17.40
N LEU A 332 -29.09 33.60 -16.87
CA LEU A 332 -30.45 34.15 -16.82
C LEU A 332 -31.04 34.05 -15.41
N THR A 333 -31.54 35.18 -14.94
CA THR A 333 -32.01 35.40 -13.58
C THR A 333 -33.52 35.66 -13.54
N HIS A 334 -34.17 35.07 -12.54
CA HIS A 334 -35.35 35.62 -11.84
C HIS A 334 -36.72 35.75 -12.57
N GLN A 335 -37.67 34.98 -12.02
CA GLN A 335 -38.99 35.43 -11.53
C GLN A 335 -40.18 35.57 -12.54
N PRO A 336 -41.45 35.78 -12.09
CA PRO A 336 -42.49 34.77 -12.37
C PRO A 336 -43.85 35.31 -12.86
N SER A 337 -44.80 34.42 -13.22
CA SER A 337 -46.25 34.71 -13.06
C SER A 337 -47.15 33.46 -13.10
N HIS A 338 -48.16 33.47 -12.23
CA HIS A 338 -49.62 33.34 -12.50
C HIS A 338 -50.11 32.99 -13.93
N SER A 339 -51.30 32.40 -14.14
CA SER A 339 -52.27 31.67 -13.28
C SER A 339 -53.43 31.11 -14.14
N SER A 340 -54.46 30.54 -13.48
CA SER A 340 -55.76 30.06 -13.99
C SER A 340 -55.83 28.60 -14.50
N SER A 341 -57.02 27.96 -14.57
CA SER A 341 -57.99 27.59 -13.51
C SER A 341 -59.35 27.21 -14.13
N SER A 342 -59.67 25.92 -14.18
CA SER A 342 -61.04 25.37 -14.25
C SER A 342 -60.94 23.85 -14.01
N ARG A 343 -61.50 23.25 -12.95
CA ARG A 343 -62.93 23.00 -12.65
C ARG A 343 -63.68 22.20 -13.73
N SER A 344 -63.75 20.87 -13.55
CA SER A 344 -65.05 20.17 -13.39
C SER A 344 -64.88 18.70 -12.95
N ASP A 345 -65.70 18.33 -11.98
CA ASP A 345 -66.03 17.01 -11.42
C ASP A 345 -67.56 17.10 -11.15
N PRO A 346 -68.32 16.03 -10.79
CA PRO A 346 -67.96 14.61 -10.65
C PRO A 346 -68.97 13.62 -11.28
N TYR A 347 -68.72 12.29 -11.23
CA TYR A 347 -69.54 11.31 -10.45
C TYR A 347 -69.34 9.80 -10.76
N ARG A 348 -69.34 9.01 -9.67
CA ARG A 348 -69.81 7.61 -9.47
C ARG A 348 -69.10 6.38 -10.08
N SER A 349 -68.71 5.49 -9.16
CA SER A 349 -68.53 4.03 -9.28
C SER A 349 -69.88 3.29 -8.99
N PRO A 350 -70.03 1.94 -9.09
CA PRO A 350 -69.28 0.91 -8.34
C PRO A 350 -68.93 -0.41 -9.11
N THR A 351 -68.40 -1.41 -8.40
CA THR A 351 -67.99 -2.77 -8.87
C THR A 351 -69.11 -3.83 -8.66
N PRO A 352 -68.98 -5.08 -9.19
CA PRO A 352 -68.32 -6.18 -8.43
C PRO A 352 -67.56 -7.25 -9.29
N SER A 353 -67.10 -8.32 -8.63
CA SER A 353 -66.36 -9.51 -9.13
C SER A 353 -67.31 -10.76 -9.28
N PRO A 354 -66.92 -12.06 -9.52
CA PRO A 354 -65.62 -12.76 -9.41
C PRO A 354 -65.28 -13.81 -10.52
N SER A 355 -64.36 -14.75 -10.20
CA SER A 355 -63.79 -15.84 -11.04
C SER A 355 -64.60 -17.17 -11.01
N PRO A 356 -64.28 -18.26 -11.78
CA PRO A 356 -63.13 -19.16 -11.53
C PRO A 356 -62.50 -19.84 -12.80
N SER A 357 -61.73 -20.93 -12.61
CA SER A 357 -60.94 -21.69 -13.61
C SER A 357 -61.68 -22.87 -14.28
N PRO A 358 -61.05 -23.58 -15.25
CA PRO A 358 -60.66 -24.98 -14.98
C PRO A 358 -59.40 -25.51 -15.71
N SER A 359 -59.05 -26.78 -15.45
CA SER A 359 -58.09 -27.66 -16.17
C SER A 359 -58.66 -29.11 -16.20
N PRO A 360 -57.92 -30.22 -16.44
CA PRO A 360 -57.01 -30.61 -17.53
C PRO A 360 -57.44 -31.93 -18.25
N ARG A 361 -56.84 -32.34 -19.39
CA ARG A 361 -56.97 -33.71 -19.99
C ARG A 361 -55.94 -34.01 -21.12
N LYS A 362 -55.88 -35.25 -21.67
CA LYS A 362 -54.97 -36.34 -21.25
C LYS A 362 -55.05 -37.60 -22.17
N LEU A 363 -54.16 -37.76 -23.16
CA LEU A 363 -53.95 -38.97 -24.00
C LEU A 363 -52.42 -39.15 -24.24
N ARG A 364 -51.72 -40.29 -24.09
CA ARG A 364 -51.91 -41.73 -24.46
C ARG A 364 -51.79 -42.00 -25.98
N CYS A 365 -51.09 -43.04 -26.47
CA CYS A 365 -50.26 -44.10 -25.85
C CYS A 365 -49.35 -44.80 -26.92
N LEU A 366 -48.64 -45.87 -26.53
CA LEU A 366 -47.68 -46.76 -27.27
C LEU A 366 -46.20 -46.40 -27.03
N ASP A 367 -45.32 -47.13 -26.32
CA ASP A 367 -45.26 -48.47 -25.67
C ASP A 367 -44.36 -49.53 -26.37
N GLN A 368 -43.60 -50.27 -25.55
CA GLN A 368 -42.89 -51.55 -25.76
C GLN A 368 -41.45 -51.63 -26.35
N ARG A 369 -40.52 -51.97 -25.42
CA ARG A 369 -39.46 -53.02 -25.47
C ARG A 369 -38.07 -52.77 -26.09
N GLU A 370 -37.09 -52.69 -25.19
CA GLU A 370 -35.79 -53.41 -25.26
C GLU A 370 -36.00 -54.94 -24.97
N PRO A 371 -34.98 -55.85 -24.91
CA PRO A 371 -33.51 -55.68 -24.98
C PRO A 371 -32.74 -56.72 -25.84
N GLU A 372 -31.41 -56.78 -25.65
CA GLU A 372 -30.46 -57.87 -25.96
C GLU A 372 -29.94 -58.03 -27.41
N THR A 373 -28.70 -58.49 -27.67
CA THR A 373 -27.47 -58.62 -26.85
C THR A 373 -26.19 -58.62 -27.73
N HIS A 374 -25.06 -58.18 -27.14
CA HIS A 374 -23.68 -58.60 -27.42
C HIS A 374 -22.93 -58.31 -28.76
N GLU A 375 -21.61 -58.41 -28.65
CA GLU A 375 -20.55 -58.54 -29.68
C GLU A 375 -20.45 -57.51 -30.85
N ARG A 376 -19.76 -56.39 -30.57
CA ARG A 376 -18.63 -55.99 -31.43
C ARG A 376 -17.51 -55.21 -30.71
N ARG A 377 -16.61 -55.96 -30.05
CA ARG A 377 -15.23 -55.51 -29.81
C ARG A 377 -14.46 -55.42 -31.14
N GLU A 378 -13.24 -54.91 -31.09
CA GLU A 378 -12.28 -54.81 -32.23
C GLU A 378 -12.67 -53.89 -33.41
N ARG A 379 -12.69 -52.57 -33.19
CA ARG A 379 -12.46 -51.64 -34.33
C ARG A 379 -11.80 -50.27 -34.06
N HIS A 380 -11.12 -50.09 -32.91
CA HIS A 380 -10.39 -48.83 -32.60
C HIS A 380 -8.94 -48.97 -32.11
N SER A 381 -8.35 -50.18 -32.07
CA SER A 381 -6.98 -50.41 -31.58
C SER A 381 -5.87 -50.39 -32.65
N LYS A 382 -6.19 -50.21 -33.93
CA LYS A 382 -5.23 -50.32 -35.06
C LYS A 382 -4.96 -48.99 -35.80
N ARG A 383 -4.69 -47.92 -35.04
CA ARG A 383 -4.07 -46.68 -35.58
C ARG A 383 -3.04 -46.00 -34.64
N ARG A 384 -2.52 -46.74 -33.66
CA ARG A 384 -1.36 -46.35 -32.81
C ARG A 384 -0.25 -47.41 -32.95
N LYS A 385 0.62 -47.26 -33.96
CA LYS A 385 1.99 -47.84 -34.12
C LYS A 385 2.47 -47.65 -35.56
N ALA A 386 2.97 -46.45 -35.90
CA ALA A 386 3.64 -46.17 -37.19
C ALA A 386 4.35 -44.78 -37.22
N LYS A 387 5.18 -44.45 -36.23
CA LYS A 387 6.33 -43.50 -36.30
C LYS A 387 6.91 -43.27 -34.90
N GLU A 388 7.90 -44.07 -34.56
CA GLU A 388 8.96 -43.73 -33.60
C GLU A 388 10.26 -43.78 -34.41
N GLY A 389 11.16 -42.82 -34.21
CA GLY A 389 12.44 -42.73 -34.94
C GLY A 389 12.63 -41.37 -35.64
N SER A 390 13.59 -40.60 -35.15
CA SER A 390 14.01 -39.25 -35.57
C SER A 390 12.90 -38.18 -35.55
N ASP A 391 12.98 -37.27 -34.59
CA ASP A 391 13.52 -35.92 -34.82
C ASP A 391 13.58 -35.18 -33.48
N THR A 392 14.78 -34.98 -32.93
CA THR A 392 15.02 -34.40 -31.60
C THR A 392 15.67 -33.02 -31.69
N VAL A 393 14.93 -32.04 -32.23
CA VAL A 393 15.26 -30.61 -32.21
C VAL A 393 13.97 -29.80 -32.01
N ASP A 394 14.05 -28.65 -31.36
CA ASP A 394 13.02 -27.61 -31.26
C ASP A 394 11.62 -28.04 -30.79
N LEU A 395 11.53 -28.44 -29.51
CA LEU A 395 10.27 -28.52 -28.76
C LEU A 395 10.34 -27.86 -27.36
N MET A 396 11.06 -26.73 -27.29
CA MET A 396 10.83 -25.68 -26.29
C MET A 396 10.12 -24.50 -26.97
N TRP A 397 9.33 -23.72 -26.21
CA TRP A 397 8.48 -22.62 -26.71
C TRP A 397 7.21 -23.00 -27.52
N LEU A 398 6.58 -24.14 -27.19
CA LEU A 398 5.12 -24.14 -27.14
C LEU A 398 4.69 -23.74 -25.72
N GLY A 399 4.02 -22.60 -25.59
CA GLY A 399 3.62 -22.05 -24.30
C GLY A 399 2.70 -22.99 -23.52
N THR A 400 3.00 -23.20 -22.24
CA THR A 400 2.11 -23.90 -21.33
C THR A 400 0.72 -23.24 -21.33
N PRO A 401 -0.38 -23.99 -21.49
CA PRO A 401 -1.71 -23.41 -21.32
C PRO A 401 -1.82 -22.81 -19.90
N SER A 402 -2.47 -21.65 -19.78
CA SER A 402 -2.61 -20.93 -18.52
C SER A 402 -3.46 -21.72 -17.53
N THR A 403 -2.82 -22.59 -16.74
CA THR A 403 -3.43 -23.27 -15.61
C THR A 403 -3.85 -22.22 -14.59
N MET A 404 -5.16 -22.07 -14.34
CA MET A 404 -5.66 -21.15 -13.32
C MET A 404 -5.04 -21.51 -11.97
N ALA A 405 -4.55 -20.49 -11.25
CA ALA A 405 -3.85 -20.67 -9.97
C ALA A 405 -4.84 -21.16 -8.90
N THR A 406 -4.86 -22.48 -8.70
CA THR A 406 -5.67 -23.16 -7.69
C THR A 406 -4.77 -23.93 -6.73
N SER A 407 -5.20 -24.10 -5.49
CA SER A 407 -4.34 -24.69 -4.45
C SER A 407 -4.00 -26.15 -4.75
N ALA A 408 -2.81 -26.60 -4.33
CA ALA A 408 -2.40 -28.00 -4.47
C ALA A 408 -3.41 -28.99 -3.84
N SER A 409 -4.08 -28.58 -2.75
CA SER A 409 -5.13 -29.34 -2.06
C SER A 409 -6.43 -29.51 -2.87
N SER A 410 -6.63 -28.73 -3.93
CA SER A 410 -7.74 -28.90 -4.89
C SER A 410 -7.50 -30.07 -5.84
N HIS A 411 -6.24 -30.30 -6.22
CA HIS A 411 -5.83 -31.38 -7.13
C HIS A 411 -5.76 -32.76 -6.46
N LEU A 412 -5.88 -32.82 -5.13
CA LEU A 412 -6.09 -34.08 -4.40
C LEU A 412 -7.42 -34.71 -4.81
N ASN A 413 -7.44 -36.03 -5.01
CA ASN A 413 -8.63 -36.75 -5.47
C ASN A 413 -9.78 -36.69 -4.45
N LYS A 414 -10.71 -35.75 -4.67
CA LYS A 414 -11.90 -35.52 -3.83
C LYS A 414 -12.82 -36.73 -3.75
N GLY A 415 -12.79 -37.64 -4.74
CA GLY A 415 -13.50 -38.92 -4.69
C GLY A 415 -13.00 -39.82 -3.55
N ILE A 416 -11.70 -39.83 -3.27
CA ILE A 416 -11.13 -40.58 -2.13
C ILE A 416 -11.62 -39.98 -0.80
N LYS A 417 -11.62 -38.65 -0.66
CA LYS A 417 -12.23 -37.96 0.49
C LYS A 417 -13.69 -38.40 0.68
N GLN A 418 -14.46 -38.46 -0.41
CA GLN A 418 -15.89 -38.83 -0.35
C GLN A 418 -16.12 -40.31 0.04
N VAL A 419 -15.21 -41.24 -0.25
CA VAL A 419 -15.30 -42.61 0.27
C VAL A 419 -15.26 -42.61 1.80
N TYR A 420 -14.26 -41.97 2.42
CA TYR A 420 -14.19 -41.88 3.87
C TYR A 420 -15.35 -41.09 4.49
N MET A 421 -15.78 -39.99 3.86
CA MET A 421 -16.96 -39.20 4.28
C MET A 421 -18.31 -39.90 4.03
N SER A 422 -18.32 -41.12 3.51
CA SER A 422 -19.53 -41.96 3.36
C SER A 422 -19.62 -43.11 4.39
N LEU A 423 -18.59 -43.29 5.23
CA LEU A 423 -18.60 -44.28 6.30
C LEU A 423 -19.60 -43.87 7.40
N PRO A 424 -20.42 -44.80 7.94
CA PRO A 424 -21.23 -44.54 9.11
C PRO A 424 -20.35 -44.20 10.32
N GLN A 425 -20.45 -42.97 10.86
CA GLN A 425 -19.57 -42.49 11.93
C GLN A 425 -19.84 -43.09 13.32
N GLY A 426 -20.91 -43.88 13.47
CA GLY A 426 -21.40 -44.37 14.76
C GLY A 426 -22.11 -43.28 15.58
N GLU A 427 -22.13 -43.46 16.89
CA GLU A 427 -22.87 -42.61 17.84
C GLU A 427 -22.14 -41.30 18.20
N LYS A 428 -20.82 -41.26 18.00
CA LYS A 428 -19.97 -40.12 18.38
C LYS A 428 -20.15 -38.95 17.41
N VAL A 429 -20.11 -37.74 17.93
CA VAL A 429 -20.45 -36.51 17.18
C VAL A 429 -19.25 -35.58 17.12
N GLN A 430 -18.99 -34.99 15.96
CA GLN A 430 -17.94 -34.00 15.77
C GLN A 430 -18.51 -32.59 15.97
N ALA A 431 -17.91 -31.82 16.87
CA ALA A 431 -18.23 -30.41 17.09
C ALA A 431 -17.02 -29.56 16.68
N MET A 432 -17.19 -28.73 15.64
CA MET A 432 -16.19 -27.79 15.16
C MET A 432 -16.39 -26.43 15.83
N TYR A 433 -15.49 -26.05 16.71
CA TYR A 433 -15.49 -24.76 17.40
C TYR A 433 -14.81 -23.73 16.48
N ILE A 434 -15.41 -22.55 16.31
CA ILE A 434 -15.04 -21.48 15.39
C ILE A 434 -14.95 -20.17 16.17
N TRP A 435 -13.90 -19.38 15.96
CA TRP A 435 -13.70 -18.08 16.61
C TRP A 435 -12.92 -17.09 15.75
N ILE A 436 -12.97 -15.81 16.13
CA ILE A 436 -12.24 -14.70 15.52
C ILE A 436 -10.86 -14.58 16.20
N ASP A 437 -9.80 -14.36 15.43
CA ASP A 437 -8.42 -14.22 15.94
C ASP A 437 -8.02 -12.78 16.31
N GLY A 438 -6.74 -12.55 16.60
CA GLY A 438 -6.21 -11.27 17.05
C GLY A 438 -6.23 -10.16 16.00
N THR A 439 -6.50 -10.47 14.73
CA THR A 439 -6.68 -9.49 13.66
C THR A 439 -8.07 -8.84 13.65
N GLY A 440 -9.09 -9.51 14.22
CA GLY A 440 -10.50 -9.14 14.04
C GLY A 440 -11.09 -9.55 12.67
N GLU A 441 -10.27 -10.00 11.72
CA GLU A 441 -10.68 -10.44 10.37
C GLU A 441 -10.61 -11.97 10.22
N GLY A 442 -9.56 -12.58 10.75
CA GLY A 442 -9.23 -14.00 10.59
C GLY A 442 -10.10 -14.93 11.42
N LEU A 443 -10.73 -15.91 10.76
CA LEU A 443 -11.46 -17.00 11.41
C LEU A 443 -10.56 -18.22 11.65
N ARG A 444 -10.64 -18.80 12.85
CA ARG A 444 -9.94 -20.03 13.24
C ARG A 444 -10.96 -21.10 13.62
N CYS A 445 -10.59 -22.38 13.48
CA CYS A 445 -11.43 -23.48 13.94
C CYS A 445 -10.62 -24.69 14.40
N LYS A 446 -11.24 -25.54 15.23
CA LYS A 446 -10.78 -26.91 15.55
C LYS A 446 -11.93 -27.82 15.97
N THR A 447 -11.73 -29.13 15.93
CA THR A 447 -12.80 -30.12 16.16
C THR A 447 -12.54 -30.93 17.43
N ARG A 448 -13.58 -31.12 18.27
CA ARG A 448 -13.61 -32.15 19.32
C ARG A 448 -14.66 -33.21 19.01
N THR A 449 -14.49 -34.38 19.61
CA THR A 449 -15.53 -35.41 19.70
C THR A 449 -16.43 -35.12 20.92
N LEU A 450 -17.71 -35.39 20.78
CA LEU A 450 -18.73 -35.45 21.83
C LEU A 450 -19.32 -36.86 21.86
N ASP A 451 -19.79 -37.29 23.04
CA ASP A 451 -20.28 -38.65 23.24
C ASP A 451 -21.67 -38.91 22.63
N CYS A 452 -22.44 -37.85 22.42
CA CYS A 452 -23.78 -37.85 21.81
C CYS A 452 -24.02 -36.53 21.05
N GLU A 453 -25.18 -36.39 20.40
CA GLU A 453 -25.58 -35.15 19.71
C GLU A 453 -26.17 -34.12 20.69
N PRO A 454 -25.56 -32.92 20.83
CA PRO A 454 -26.10 -31.85 21.67
C PRO A 454 -27.39 -31.28 21.06
N LYS A 455 -28.39 -31.03 21.91
CA LYS A 455 -29.73 -30.57 21.55
C LYS A 455 -29.90 -29.05 21.72
N CYS A 456 -29.19 -28.46 22.66
CA CYS A 456 -29.10 -27.01 22.87
C CYS A 456 -27.63 -26.57 23.04
N ILE A 457 -27.40 -25.27 23.20
CA ILE A 457 -26.04 -24.72 23.27
C ILE A 457 -25.41 -24.91 24.66
N GLU A 458 -26.23 -25.02 25.69
CA GLU A 458 -25.88 -25.23 27.09
C GLU A 458 -25.31 -26.64 27.34
N GLU A 459 -25.56 -27.59 26.44
CA GLU A 459 -24.95 -28.94 26.45
C GLU A 459 -23.53 -28.95 25.85
N LEU A 460 -23.09 -27.87 25.19
CA LEU A 460 -21.73 -27.78 24.64
C LEU A 460 -20.74 -27.35 25.73
N PRO A 461 -19.66 -28.13 25.97
CA PRO A 461 -18.65 -27.75 26.96
C PRO A 461 -17.85 -26.52 26.51
N GLU A 462 -17.38 -25.72 27.47
CA GLU A 462 -16.29 -24.78 27.22
C GLU A 462 -15.05 -25.51 26.67
N TRP A 463 -14.18 -24.75 26.00
CA TRP A 463 -12.88 -25.25 25.58
C TRP A 463 -11.82 -24.15 25.70
N ASN A 464 -10.58 -24.45 25.33
CA ASN A 464 -9.44 -23.54 25.38
C ASN A 464 -8.56 -23.68 24.12
N PHE A 465 -7.68 -22.72 23.85
CA PHE A 465 -6.64 -22.78 22.82
C PHE A 465 -5.44 -21.90 23.17
N ASP A 466 -4.32 -22.15 22.51
CA ASP A 466 -3.15 -21.28 22.55
C ASP A 466 -3.39 -20.00 21.73
N GLY A 467 -3.55 -18.87 22.44
CA GLY A 467 -3.73 -17.56 21.82
C GLY A 467 -2.44 -16.95 21.26
N SER A 468 -1.26 -17.51 21.55
CA SER A 468 0.00 -16.99 20.99
C SER A 468 0.11 -17.33 19.50
N SER A 469 -0.37 -18.51 19.09
CA SER A 469 -0.55 -18.90 17.67
C SER A 469 -1.70 -18.18 16.93
N THR A 470 -2.44 -17.28 17.59
CA THR A 470 -3.57 -16.54 17.00
C THR A 470 -3.45 -15.02 17.12
N PHE A 471 -2.29 -14.51 17.54
CA PHE A 471 -2.02 -13.10 17.83
C PHE A 471 -2.81 -12.51 19.02
N GLN A 472 -3.39 -13.35 19.90
CA GLN A 472 -4.30 -12.91 20.97
C GLN A 472 -3.70 -12.90 22.38
N SER A 473 -2.55 -13.55 22.61
CA SER A 473 -1.87 -13.60 23.92
C SER A 473 -0.35 -13.75 23.80
N GLU A 474 0.37 -13.49 24.91
CA GLU A 474 1.81 -13.76 25.02
C GLU A 474 2.07 -15.24 25.28
N GLY A 475 3.14 -15.80 24.72
CA GLY A 475 3.52 -17.22 24.89
C GLY A 475 3.83 -17.66 26.33
N SER A 476 4.00 -16.71 27.26
CA SER A 476 4.22 -16.95 28.70
C SER A 476 2.93 -17.28 29.47
N ASN A 477 1.76 -16.91 28.94
CA ASN A 477 0.45 -17.09 29.56
C ASN A 477 -0.61 -17.13 28.44
N SER A 478 -0.52 -18.14 27.58
CA SER A 478 -1.17 -18.09 26.27
C SER A 478 -2.57 -18.69 26.21
N ASP A 479 -2.99 -19.46 27.22
CA ASP A 479 -4.29 -20.12 27.26
C ASP A 479 -5.47 -19.13 27.23
N MET A 480 -6.37 -19.33 26.26
CA MET A 480 -7.59 -18.56 26.07
C MET A 480 -8.81 -19.47 26.02
N TYR A 481 -9.94 -19.03 26.57
CA TYR A 481 -11.19 -19.79 26.63
C TYR A 481 -12.08 -19.53 25.41
N LEU A 482 -12.79 -20.57 25.00
CA LEU A 482 -13.87 -20.56 24.02
C LEU A 482 -15.18 -20.89 24.74
N VAL A 483 -16.11 -19.94 24.73
CA VAL A 483 -17.47 -20.12 25.26
C VAL A 483 -18.44 -20.24 24.08
N PRO A 484 -19.20 -21.35 23.94
CA PRO A 484 -20.23 -21.49 22.90
C PRO A 484 -21.20 -20.30 22.86
N ALA A 485 -21.37 -19.72 21.68
CA ALA A 485 -22.13 -18.50 21.44
C ALA A 485 -23.31 -18.70 20.47
N ALA A 486 -23.13 -19.52 19.43
CA ALA A 486 -24.20 -20.02 18.56
C ALA A 486 -23.87 -21.44 18.04
N MET A 487 -24.88 -22.27 17.76
CA MET A 487 -24.72 -23.64 17.23
C MET A 487 -25.50 -23.84 15.93
N PHE A 488 -24.86 -24.45 14.94
CA PHE A 488 -25.41 -24.75 13.60
C PHE A 488 -25.10 -26.20 13.20
N ARG A 489 -25.83 -26.73 12.20
CA ARG A 489 -25.52 -28.05 11.61
C ARG A 489 -24.27 -27.94 10.73
N ASP A 490 -23.40 -28.94 10.75
CA ASP A 490 -22.18 -28.94 9.92
C ASP A 490 -22.51 -29.38 8.47
N PRO A 491 -22.39 -28.51 7.44
CA PRO A 491 -22.71 -28.88 6.06
C PRO A 491 -21.59 -29.70 5.38
N PHE A 492 -20.38 -29.71 5.95
CA PHE A 492 -19.21 -30.44 5.42
C PHE A 492 -19.17 -31.88 5.94
N ARG A 493 -19.70 -32.10 7.15
CA ARG A 493 -19.74 -33.41 7.83
C ARG A 493 -21.15 -34.00 7.95
N LYS A 494 -22.19 -33.21 7.72
CA LYS A 494 -23.62 -33.55 7.88
C LYS A 494 -24.00 -33.87 9.33
N ASP A 495 -25.29 -34.08 9.58
CA ASP A 495 -25.81 -34.47 10.89
C ASP A 495 -25.24 -35.85 11.29
N PRO A 496 -24.96 -36.08 12.59
CA PRO A 496 -25.29 -35.25 13.75
C PRO A 496 -24.33 -34.06 14.00
N ASN A 497 -23.28 -33.89 13.21
CA ASN A 497 -22.16 -32.98 13.49
C ASN A 497 -22.55 -31.49 13.51
N LYS A 498 -21.81 -30.70 14.29
CA LYS A 498 -22.13 -29.30 14.61
C LYS A 498 -20.99 -28.34 14.26
N LEU A 499 -21.35 -27.15 13.78
CA LEU A 499 -20.51 -25.96 13.89
C LEU A 499 -20.92 -25.20 15.16
N VAL A 500 -19.93 -24.71 15.90
CA VAL A 500 -20.11 -23.97 17.15
C VAL A 500 -19.33 -22.67 17.02
N PHE A 501 -20.02 -21.55 16.89
CA PHE A 501 -19.39 -20.23 16.98
C PHE A 501 -19.16 -19.88 18.46
N CYS A 502 -18.03 -19.27 18.79
CA CYS A 502 -17.61 -19.04 20.17
C CYS A 502 -17.18 -17.59 20.43
N GLU A 503 -17.53 -17.09 21.62
CA GLU A 503 -16.87 -15.94 22.22
C GLU A 503 -15.49 -16.35 22.78
N VAL A 504 -14.53 -15.43 22.69
CA VAL A 504 -13.17 -15.61 23.17
C VAL A 504 -12.94 -14.82 24.46
N PHE A 505 -12.36 -15.46 25.47
CA PHE A 505 -11.99 -14.84 26.74
C PHE A 505 -10.53 -15.15 27.12
N LYS A 506 -9.88 -14.19 27.78
CA LYS A 506 -8.51 -14.30 28.30
C LYS A 506 -8.46 -15.24 29.52
N TYR A 507 -7.25 -15.65 29.92
CA TYR A 507 -6.99 -16.42 31.15
C TYR A 507 -7.73 -15.89 32.40
N ASN A 508 -7.93 -14.58 32.50
CA ASN A 508 -8.63 -13.90 33.60
C ASN A 508 -10.15 -13.70 33.37
N ARG A 509 -10.75 -14.46 32.46
CA ARG A 509 -12.18 -14.45 32.08
C ARG A 509 -12.74 -13.10 31.58
N LYS A 510 -11.87 -12.14 31.20
CA LYS A 510 -12.28 -10.93 30.45
C LYS A 510 -12.35 -11.20 28.94
N PRO A 511 -13.18 -10.48 28.18
CA PRO A 511 -13.25 -10.60 26.71
C PRO A 511 -11.88 -10.45 26.02
N ALA A 512 -11.73 -11.06 24.85
CA ALA A 512 -10.51 -10.99 24.04
C ALA A 512 -10.28 -9.61 23.41
N GLY A 513 -9.01 -9.23 23.34
CA GLY A 513 -8.55 -7.97 22.77
C GLY A 513 -7.05 -7.77 22.98
N VAL A 514 -6.39 -7.15 22.01
CA VAL A 514 -4.93 -7.06 21.86
C VAL A 514 -4.53 -5.59 21.88
N TYR A 515 -3.78 -5.18 22.90
CA TYR A 515 -3.54 -3.76 23.21
C TYR A 515 -4.84 -2.93 23.26
N ARG A 516 -5.12 -2.14 22.21
CA ARG A 516 -6.33 -1.28 22.08
C ARG A 516 -7.40 -1.86 21.15
N ILE A 517 -7.15 -3.01 20.52
CA ILE A 517 -8.06 -3.64 19.56
C ILE A 517 -8.85 -4.72 20.31
N GLU A 518 -10.12 -4.48 20.64
CA GLU A 518 -11.00 -5.52 21.17
C GLU A 518 -11.47 -6.43 20.03
N THR A 519 -11.42 -7.75 20.23
CA THR A 519 -11.76 -8.75 19.19
C THR A 519 -12.89 -9.70 19.58
N ASN A 520 -13.29 -9.72 20.85
CA ASN A 520 -14.63 -10.20 21.24
C ASN A 520 -15.61 -9.02 21.33
N LEU A 521 -15.94 -8.44 20.17
CA LEU A 521 -16.92 -7.34 20.08
C LEU A 521 -18.36 -7.82 20.30
N ARG A 522 -18.63 -9.12 20.08
CA ARG A 522 -19.92 -9.76 20.41
C ARG A 522 -20.34 -9.51 21.85
N HIS A 523 -19.40 -9.55 22.80
CA HIS A 523 -19.70 -9.39 24.22
C HIS A 523 -20.39 -8.06 24.57
N THR A 524 -19.88 -6.95 24.03
CA THR A 524 -20.48 -5.62 24.22
C THR A 524 -21.73 -5.46 23.37
N CYS A 525 -21.69 -5.94 22.11
CA CYS A 525 -22.82 -5.87 21.20
C CYS A 525 -24.05 -6.57 21.78
N LYS A 526 -23.89 -7.76 22.38
CA LYS A 526 -24.99 -8.49 23.01
C LYS A 526 -25.65 -7.66 24.13
N ARG A 527 -24.86 -7.05 25.03
CA ARG A 527 -25.38 -6.19 26.10
C ARG A 527 -26.19 -5.01 25.55
N ILE A 528 -25.71 -4.39 24.46
CA ILE A 528 -26.42 -3.29 23.78
C ILE A 528 -27.71 -3.77 23.09
N MET A 529 -27.72 -4.95 22.46
CA MET A 529 -28.92 -5.55 21.87
C MET A 529 -29.96 -5.93 22.93
N ASP A 530 -29.54 -6.48 24.07
CA ASP A 530 -30.41 -6.84 25.19
C ASP A 530 -31.19 -5.61 25.70
N MET A 531 -30.51 -4.45 25.83
CA MET A 531 -31.10 -3.18 26.29
C MET A 531 -32.20 -2.62 25.38
N VAL A 532 -32.17 -2.92 24.08
CA VAL A 532 -33.16 -2.43 23.08
C VAL A 532 -34.06 -3.52 22.54
N SER A 533 -34.05 -4.72 23.14
CA SER A 533 -34.83 -5.89 22.74
C SER A 533 -36.33 -5.59 22.58
N ASN A 534 -36.90 -4.70 23.39
CA ASN A 534 -38.27 -4.22 23.29
C ASN A 534 -38.61 -3.51 21.96
N GLN A 535 -37.61 -2.91 21.30
CA GLN A 535 -37.75 -2.25 19.98
C GLN A 535 -37.59 -3.22 18.80
N ARG A 536 -37.20 -4.48 19.06
CA ARG A 536 -37.02 -5.57 18.08
C ARG A 536 -36.20 -5.13 16.85
N PRO A 537 -34.92 -4.75 17.04
CA PRO A 537 -34.04 -4.34 15.94
C PRO A 537 -33.80 -5.51 14.98
N TRP A 538 -34.14 -5.32 13.71
CA TRP A 538 -33.88 -6.27 12.64
C TRP A 538 -32.81 -5.71 11.69
N PHE A 539 -31.87 -6.57 11.34
CA PHE A 539 -30.78 -6.30 10.42
C PHE A 539 -30.81 -7.26 9.22
N GLY A 540 -30.31 -6.82 8.08
CA GLY A 540 -29.95 -7.69 6.97
C GLY A 540 -28.70 -7.16 6.26
N MET A 541 -27.68 -8.00 6.06
CA MET A 541 -26.38 -7.58 5.53
C MET A 541 -26.09 -8.21 4.16
N GLU A 542 -25.73 -7.36 3.21
CA GLU A 542 -25.39 -7.65 1.81
C GLU A 542 -23.87 -7.87 1.71
N GLN A 543 -23.39 -9.12 1.88
CA GLN A 543 -21.96 -9.41 1.88
C GLN A 543 -21.44 -9.59 0.45
N GLU A 544 -20.80 -8.55 -0.08
CA GLU A 544 -20.00 -8.64 -1.31
C GLU A 544 -18.63 -9.29 -1.00
N TYR A 545 -18.08 -10.04 -1.96
CA TYR A 545 -16.76 -10.67 -1.87
C TYR A 545 -16.21 -10.99 -3.27
N THR A 546 -14.89 -11.01 -3.42
CA THR A 546 -14.23 -11.41 -4.69
C THR A 546 -13.53 -12.76 -4.56
N LEU A 547 -13.67 -13.60 -5.59
CA LEU A 547 -12.94 -14.86 -5.72
C LEU A 547 -11.57 -14.62 -6.38
N MET A 548 -10.52 -15.16 -5.79
CA MET A 548 -9.12 -15.01 -6.21
C MET A 548 -8.46 -16.39 -6.42
N GLY A 549 -7.53 -16.46 -7.36
CA GLY A 549 -6.56 -17.55 -7.46
C GLY A 549 -5.52 -17.49 -6.35
N THR A 550 -4.74 -18.56 -6.21
CA THR A 550 -3.63 -18.65 -5.23
C THR A 550 -2.39 -17.84 -5.63
N ASP A 551 -2.40 -17.22 -6.80
CA ASP A 551 -1.46 -16.20 -7.26
C ASP A 551 -1.82 -14.79 -6.78
N GLY A 552 -3.02 -14.60 -6.19
CA GLY A 552 -3.54 -13.29 -5.79
C GLY A 552 -4.21 -12.52 -6.92
N HIS A 553 -4.44 -13.13 -8.09
CA HIS A 553 -5.20 -12.53 -9.20
C HIS A 553 -6.68 -12.96 -9.15
N PRO A 554 -7.67 -12.17 -9.62
CA PRO A 554 -9.07 -12.57 -9.53
C PRO A 554 -9.38 -13.82 -10.37
N PHE A 555 -10.24 -14.69 -9.86
CA PHE A 555 -10.49 -16.02 -10.42
C PHE A 555 -11.12 -15.95 -11.83
N GLY A 556 -10.52 -16.64 -12.79
CA GLY A 556 -10.98 -16.65 -14.19
C GLY A 556 -10.60 -15.41 -15.01
N TRP A 557 -9.86 -14.44 -14.44
CA TRP A 557 -9.27 -13.35 -15.22
C TRP A 557 -8.08 -13.86 -16.06
N PRO A 558 -7.73 -13.18 -17.16
CA PRO A 558 -6.52 -13.50 -17.93
C PRO A 558 -5.26 -13.35 -17.05
N SER A 559 -4.36 -14.32 -17.10
CA SER A 559 -3.09 -14.27 -16.36
C SER A 559 -2.29 -13.01 -16.72
N ASN A 560 -1.89 -12.23 -15.72
CA ASN A 560 -1.23 -10.92 -15.88
C ASN A 560 -2.01 -9.91 -16.75
N GLY A 561 -3.34 -10.01 -16.80
CA GLY A 561 -4.20 -9.18 -17.63
C GLY A 561 -5.60 -8.95 -17.06
N PHE A 562 -6.39 -8.19 -17.81
CA PHE A 562 -7.75 -7.78 -17.44
C PHE A 562 -8.79 -8.41 -18.38
N PRO A 563 -9.99 -8.75 -17.89
CA PRO A 563 -11.13 -9.08 -18.74
C PRO A 563 -11.71 -7.81 -19.41
N GLY A 564 -12.82 -7.96 -20.13
CA GLY A 564 -13.55 -6.83 -20.70
C GLY A 564 -14.07 -5.85 -19.63
N PRO A 565 -14.40 -4.59 -20.00
CA PRO A 565 -14.93 -3.60 -19.06
C PRO A 565 -16.20 -4.05 -18.34
N GLN A 566 -16.42 -3.52 -17.13
CA GLN A 566 -17.61 -3.81 -16.33
C GLN A 566 -18.92 -3.47 -17.07
N GLY A 567 -19.98 -4.22 -16.76
CA GLY A 567 -21.27 -4.13 -17.43
C GLY A 567 -21.97 -5.48 -17.62
N PRO A 568 -21.37 -6.47 -18.32
CA PRO A 568 -22.04 -7.74 -18.62
C PRO A 568 -22.03 -8.75 -17.45
N TYR A 569 -21.36 -8.44 -16.34
CA TYR A 569 -21.09 -9.37 -15.25
C TYR A 569 -22.18 -9.40 -14.18
N TYR A 570 -22.78 -8.24 -13.85
CA TYR A 570 -23.84 -8.13 -12.85
C TYR A 570 -25.05 -8.98 -13.24
N CYS A 571 -25.44 -9.91 -12.35
CA CYS A 571 -26.45 -10.95 -12.61
C CYS A 571 -26.23 -11.75 -13.92
N GLY A 572 -24.99 -11.80 -14.41
CA GLY A 572 -24.64 -12.40 -15.70
C GLY A 572 -24.75 -13.92 -15.75
N VAL A 573 -24.89 -14.46 -16.97
CA VAL A 573 -24.95 -15.90 -17.25
C VAL A 573 -24.15 -16.24 -18.51
N GLY A 574 -23.50 -17.40 -18.51
CA GLY A 574 -22.53 -17.82 -19.54
C GLY A 574 -21.10 -17.88 -19.00
N ALA A 575 -20.28 -18.74 -19.62
CA ALA A 575 -18.91 -19.02 -19.18
C ALA A 575 -17.98 -17.79 -19.25
N ASP A 576 -18.29 -16.83 -20.12
CA ASP A 576 -17.58 -15.56 -20.31
C ASP A 576 -18.17 -14.39 -19.50
N LYS A 577 -19.06 -14.67 -18.52
CA LYS A 577 -19.58 -13.66 -17.56
C LYS A 577 -19.50 -14.11 -16.09
N ALA A 578 -19.86 -15.36 -15.77
CA ALA A 578 -20.12 -15.79 -14.40
C ALA A 578 -19.03 -16.74 -13.86
N TYR A 579 -17.89 -16.19 -13.44
CA TYR A 579 -16.73 -16.97 -12.98
C TYR A 579 -16.92 -17.46 -11.53
N GLY A 580 -16.83 -18.78 -11.31
CA GLY A 580 -16.85 -19.38 -9.96
C GLY A 580 -18.23 -19.72 -9.38
N ARG A 581 -19.30 -19.76 -10.19
CA ARG A 581 -20.69 -20.01 -9.73
C ARG A 581 -20.83 -21.27 -8.85
N ASP A 582 -20.06 -22.33 -9.10
CA ASP A 582 -20.14 -23.59 -8.33
C ASP A 582 -19.90 -23.39 -6.82
N ILE A 583 -19.05 -22.42 -6.46
CA ILE A 583 -18.77 -22.03 -5.07
C ILE A 583 -19.99 -21.36 -4.44
N VAL A 584 -20.71 -20.55 -5.21
CA VAL A 584 -21.89 -19.79 -4.77
C VAL A 584 -23.08 -20.73 -4.52
N GLU A 585 -23.35 -21.63 -5.46
CA GLU A 585 -24.41 -22.64 -5.33
C GLU A 585 -24.12 -23.59 -4.15
N ALA A 586 -22.85 -24.01 -3.99
CA ALA A 586 -22.43 -24.83 -2.86
C ALA A 586 -22.53 -24.08 -1.52
N HIS A 587 -22.10 -22.82 -1.45
CA HIS A 587 -22.20 -21.95 -0.27
C HIS A 587 -23.65 -21.72 0.14
N TYR A 588 -24.53 -21.36 -0.81
CA TYR A 588 -25.95 -21.13 -0.54
C TYR A 588 -26.61 -22.39 0.00
N ARG A 589 -26.33 -23.55 -0.62
CA ARG A 589 -26.87 -24.85 -0.15
C ARG A 589 -26.30 -25.28 1.20
N ALA A 590 -25.02 -25.00 1.49
CA ALA A 590 -24.39 -25.25 2.77
C ALA A 590 -24.98 -24.36 3.88
N CYS A 591 -25.17 -23.07 3.64
CA CYS A 591 -25.81 -22.13 4.56
C CYS A 591 -27.26 -22.56 4.87
N LEU A 592 -28.07 -22.88 3.85
CA LEU A 592 -29.43 -23.36 4.05
C LEU A 592 -29.50 -24.74 4.76
N TYR A 593 -28.47 -25.59 4.61
CA TYR A 593 -28.36 -26.82 5.40
C TYR A 593 -28.02 -26.52 6.86
N ALA A 594 -27.05 -25.63 7.10
CA ALA A 594 -26.55 -25.29 8.42
C ALA A 594 -27.62 -24.64 9.33
N GLY A 595 -28.64 -24.02 8.73
CA GLY A 595 -29.67 -23.22 9.41
C GLY A 595 -29.39 -21.71 9.33
N ILE A 596 -28.48 -21.27 8.47
CA ILE A 596 -28.17 -19.85 8.26
C ILE A 596 -29.32 -19.18 7.52
N LYS A 597 -29.75 -18.00 8.00
CA LYS A 597 -30.78 -17.14 7.42
C LYS A 597 -30.25 -16.41 6.17
N ILE A 598 -29.86 -17.16 5.14
CA ILE A 598 -29.45 -16.60 3.84
C ILE A 598 -30.69 -16.26 3.00
N GLY A 599 -30.84 -14.98 2.67
CA GLY A 599 -31.98 -14.43 1.94
C GLY A 599 -31.86 -14.50 0.42
N GLY A 600 -30.63 -14.47 -0.12
CA GLY A 600 -30.37 -14.47 -1.56
C GLY A 600 -28.88 -14.41 -1.91
N THR A 601 -28.59 -14.38 -3.22
CA THR A 601 -27.24 -14.27 -3.81
C THR A 601 -27.30 -13.65 -5.21
N ASN A 602 -26.28 -12.90 -5.62
CA ASN A 602 -26.11 -12.37 -6.99
C ASN A 602 -24.66 -12.41 -7.46
N ALA A 603 -24.46 -12.43 -8.79
CA ALA A 603 -23.19 -12.10 -9.42
C ALA A 603 -23.05 -10.58 -9.46
N GLU A 604 -21.89 -10.04 -9.08
CA GLU A 604 -21.71 -8.60 -8.91
C GLU A 604 -21.12 -7.91 -10.15
N VAL A 605 -20.95 -6.59 -10.10
CA VAL A 605 -20.54 -5.73 -11.23
C VAL A 605 -19.10 -6.04 -11.70
N MET A 606 -18.21 -6.41 -10.77
CA MET A 606 -16.85 -6.85 -11.09
C MET A 606 -16.84 -8.35 -11.42
N PRO A 607 -16.18 -8.79 -12.52
CA PRO A 607 -16.07 -10.21 -12.83
C PRO A 607 -15.31 -10.96 -11.72
N ALA A 608 -15.88 -12.10 -11.29
CA ALA A 608 -15.48 -12.87 -10.09
C ALA A 608 -15.82 -12.24 -8.73
N GLN A 609 -16.48 -11.08 -8.69
CA GLN A 609 -17.17 -10.58 -7.49
C GLN A 609 -18.59 -11.16 -7.42
N TRP A 610 -19.02 -11.49 -6.21
CA TRP A 610 -20.32 -12.08 -5.89
C TRP A 610 -20.86 -11.50 -4.58
N GLU A 611 -22.14 -11.70 -4.33
CA GLU A 611 -22.82 -11.25 -3.12
C GLU A 611 -23.68 -12.37 -2.51
N PHE A 612 -23.79 -12.41 -1.19
CA PHE A 612 -24.84 -13.14 -0.48
C PHE A 612 -25.50 -12.28 0.61
N GLN A 613 -26.82 -12.33 0.71
CA GLN A 613 -27.58 -11.57 1.71
C GLN A 613 -27.88 -12.46 2.93
N ILE A 614 -27.56 -11.98 4.14
CA ILE A 614 -27.95 -12.63 5.41
C ILE A 614 -29.02 -11.79 6.11
N GLY A 615 -30.14 -12.41 6.49
CA GLY A 615 -31.22 -11.82 7.27
C GLY A 615 -32.62 -11.95 6.61
N PRO A 616 -33.66 -11.35 7.22
CA PRO A 616 -33.60 -10.55 8.44
C PRO A 616 -33.23 -11.34 9.71
N CYS A 617 -32.28 -10.81 10.48
CA CYS A 617 -31.86 -11.31 11.79
C CYS A 617 -32.26 -10.32 12.89
N GLU A 618 -32.62 -10.80 14.09
CA GLU A 618 -33.01 -9.94 15.21
C GLU A 618 -31.89 -9.80 16.23
N GLY A 619 -31.42 -8.58 16.46
CA GLY A 619 -30.33 -8.30 17.40
C GLY A 619 -29.04 -9.07 17.08
N ILE A 620 -28.52 -9.79 18.09
CA ILE A 620 -27.19 -10.43 18.06
C ILE A 620 -27.06 -11.54 16.99
N ASP A 621 -28.17 -12.15 16.59
CA ASP A 621 -28.27 -13.13 15.50
C ASP A 621 -27.54 -12.67 14.24
N MET A 622 -27.54 -11.36 13.93
CA MET A 622 -26.97 -10.83 12.70
C MET A 622 -25.47 -11.15 12.59
N GLY A 623 -24.70 -10.90 13.66
CA GLY A 623 -23.27 -11.17 13.67
C GLY A 623 -22.96 -12.66 13.71
N ASP A 624 -23.69 -13.43 14.52
CA ASP A 624 -23.52 -14.89 14.61
C ASP A 624 -23.78 -15.58 13.26
N HIS A 625 -24.86 -15.19 12.57
CA HIS A 625 -25.18 -15.73 11.25
C HIS A 625 -24.18 -15.29 10.17
N LEU A 626 -23.73 -14.02 10.15
CA LEU A 626 -22.79 -13.57 9.11
C LEU A 626 -21.38 -14.15 9.32
N TRP A 627 -20.86 -14.21 10.54
CA TRP A 627 -19.55 -14.81 10.80
C TRP A 627 -19.50 -16.30 10.45
N VAL A 628 -20.57 -17.06 10.72
CA VAL A 628 -20.65 -18.47 10.28
C VAL A 628 -20.89 -18.60 8.77
N ALA A 629 -21.61 -17.67 8.13
CA ALA A 629 -21.72 -17.64 6.67
C ALA A 629 -20.37 -17.36 5.98
N ARG A 630 -19.56 -16.44 6.52
CA ARG A 630 -18.17 -16.19 6.09
C ARG A 630 -17.30 -17.43 6.30
N PHE A 631 -17.41 -18.10 7.45
CA PHE A 631 -16.70 -19.37 7.71
C PHE A 631 -17.06 -20.44 6.67
N ILE A 632 -18.35 -20.63 6.38
CA ILE A 632 -18.81 -21.60 5.38
C ILE A 632 -18.26 -21.23 3.99
N LEU A 633 -18.19 -19.95 3.63
CA LEU A 633 -17.61 -19.51 2.35
C LEU A 633 -16.15 -19.90 2.23
N HIS A 634 -15.29 -19.53 3.18
CA HIS A 634 -13.87 -19.92 3.14
C HIS A 634 -13.68 -21.43 3.10
N ARG A 635 -14.48 -22.19 3.88
CA ARG A 635 -14.46 -23.66 3.91
C ARG A 635 -14.89 -24.31 2.58
N VAL A 636 -15.81 -23.70 1.83
CA VAL A 636 -16.18 -24.13 0.47
C VAL A 636 -15.07 -23.77 -0.52
N CYS A 637 -14.57 -22.53 -0.49
CA CYS A 637 -13.47 -22.07 -1.34
C CYS A 637 -12.21 -22.92 -1.21
N GLU A 638 -11.85 -23.35 0.01
CA GLU A 638 -10.71 -24.26 0.26
C GLU A 638 -10.87 -25.62 -0.46
N ASP A 639 -12.07 -26.20 -0.47
CA ASP A 639 -12.31 -27.46 -1.18
C ASP A 639 -12.21 -27.28 -2.70
N PHE A 640 -12.65 -26.14 -3.24
CA PHE A 640 -12.47 -25.76 -4.66
C PHE A 640 -11.05 -25.28 -5.01
N GLY A 641 -10.23 -24.89 -4.03
CA GLY A 641 -8.85 -24.43 -4.23
C GLY A 641 -8.67 -22.94 -4.51
N VAL A 642 -9.67 -22.11 -4.21
CA VAL A 642 -9.64 -20.66 -4.44
C VAL A 642 -9.67 -19.90 -3.10
N ILE A 643 -9.45 -18.59 -3.15
CA ILE A 643 -9.53 -17.69 -1.99
C ILE A 643 -10.76 -16.80 -2.17
N ALA A 644 -11.57 -16.60 -1.13
CA ALA A 644 -12.52 -15.50 -1.07
C ALA A 644 -11.90 -14.35 -0.27
N THR A 645 -11.87 -13.15 -0.84
CA THR A 645 -11.44 -11.93 -0.15
C THR A 645 -12.63 -11.02 0.15
N PHE A 646 -12.61 -10.41 1.35
CA PHE A 646 -13.52 -9.36 1.78
C PHE A 646 -12.86 -7.97 1.75
N ASP A 647 -11.69 -7.84 1.12
CA ASP A 647 -11.06 -6.53 0.94
C ASP A 647 -11.99 -5.57 0.17
N PRO A 648 -12.22 -4.33 0.63
CA PRO A 648 -13.19 -3.43 0.03
C PRO A 648 -12.80 -2.84 -1.33
N LYS A 649 -11.55 -3.01 -1.77
CA LYS A 649 -11.06 -2.58 -3.09
C LYS A 649 -9.96 -3.54 -3.58
N PRO A 650 -10.32 -4.77 -3.98
CA PRO A 650 -9.34 -5.83 -4.24
C PRO A 650 -8.51 -5.56 -5.50
N ILE A 651 -9.04 -4.78 -6.45
CA ILE A 651 -8.31 -4.31 -7.64
C ILE A 651 -8.47 -2.77 -7.74
N PRO A 652 -7.35 -2.01 -7.85
CA PRO A 652 -7.39 -0.56 -8.03
C PRO A 652 -8.05 -0.09 -9.34
N GLY A 653 -8.42 1.20 -9.39
CA GLY A 653 -8.96 1.83 -10.60
C GLY A 653 -10.43 1.49 -10.87
N ASN A 654 -10.78 1.36 -12.17
CA ASN A 654 -12.16 1.31 -12.68
C ASN A 654 -12.90 -0.04 -12.48
N TRP A 655 -12.58 -0.76 -11.42
CA TRP A 655 -13.30 -1.96 -10.97
C TRP A 655 -14.11 -1.62 -9.72
N ASN A 656 -15.24 -2.28 -9.50
CA ASN A 656 -16.02 -2.06 -8.27
C ASN A 656 -15.22 -2.46 -7.03
N GLY A 657 -15.56 -1.86 -5.90
CA GLY A 657 -15.15 -2.35 -4.59
C GLY A 657 -16.16 -3.34 -4.03
N ALA A 658 -15.90 -3.82 -2.82
CA ALA A 658 -16.77 -4.73 -2.07
C ALA A 658 -17.31 -4.07 -0.79
N GLY A 659 -18.63 -3.99 -0.64
CA GLY A 659 -19.34 -3.49 0.54
C GLY A 659 -19.91 -4.57 1.46
N CYS A 660 -20.45 -4.13 2.60
CA CYS A 660 -21.36 -4.94 3.43
C CYS A 660 -22.62 -4.13 3.79
N HIS A 661 -23.45 -3.77 2.79
CA HIS A 661 -24.56 -2.86 3.03
C HIS A 661 -25.50 -3.40 4.10
N THR A 662 -25.84 -2.57 5.08
CA THR A 662 -26.58 -3.00 6.28
C THR A 662 -27.96 -2.37 6.28
N ASN A 663 -28.96 -3.20 5.98
CA ASN A 663 -30.37 -2.88 6.08
C ASN A 663 -30.79 -2.92 7.57
N PHE A 664 -31.45 -1.88 8.08
CA PHE A 664 -31.86 -1.78 9.48
C PHE A 664 -33.29 -1.28 9.67
N SER A 665 -34.01 -1.89 10.62
CA SER A 665 -35.32 -1.41 11.09
C SER A 665 -35.60 -1.76 12.56
N THR A 666 -36.36 -0.93 13.25
CA THR A 666 -37.06 -1.29 14.49
C THR A 666 -38.51 -1.67 14.22
N LYS A 667 -39.21 -2.22 15.23
CA LYS A 667 -40.66 -2.43 15.19
C LYS A 667 -41.40 -1.18 14.72
N ALA A 668 -41.09 -0.01 15.29
CA ALA A 668 -41.74 1.26 14.96
C ALA A 668 -41.48 1.72 13.51
N MET A 669 -40.32 1.40 12.92
CA MET A 669 -40.03 1.67 11.50
C MET A 669 -40.84 0.76 10.56
N ARG A 670 -41.19 -0.45 11.00
CA ARG A 670 -41.96 -1.44 10.22
C ARG A 670 -43.49 -1.27 10.32
N GLU A 671 -43.98 -0.54 11.33
CA GLU A 671 -45.39 -0.21 11.53
C GLU A 671 -45.85 0.97 10.63
N GLU A 672 -47.17 1.23 10.57
CA GLU A 672 -47.74 2.24 9.65
C GLU A 672 -47.20 3.66 9.92
N ASN A 673 -46.79 4.35 8.86
CA ASN A 673 -46.08 5.64 8.90
C ASN A 673 -44.67 5.58 9.55
N GLY A 674 -44.10 4.38 9.71
CA GLY A 674 -42.77 4.14 10.27
C GLY A 674 -41.60 4.85 9.57
N LEU A 675 -41.80 5.38 8.35
CA LEU A 675 -40.87 6.27 7.66
C LEU A 675 -40.43 7.47 8.52
N LYS A 676 -41.31 8.00 9.39
CA LYS A 676 -40.94 9.06 10.34
C LYS A 676 -39.77 8.63 11.24
N TYR A 677 -39.80 7.40 11.75
CA TYR A 677 -38.72 6.87 12.60
C TYR A 677 -37.46 6.53 11.81
N ILE A 678 -37.59 6.20 10.51
CA ILE A 678 -36.47 6.05 9.59
C ILE A 678 -35.77 7.41 9.40
N GLU A 679 -36.51 8.47 9.11
CA GLU A 679 -35.99 9.84 8.96
C GLU A 679 -35.34 10.34 10.26
N GLU A 680 -35.97 10.11 11.42
CA GLU A 680 -35.40 10.41 12.74
C GLU A 680 -34.09 9.64 13.03
N ALA A 681 -33.93 8.41 12.53
CA ALA A 681 -32.70 7.64 12.71
C ALA A 681 -31.58 8.11 11.77
N ILE A 682 -31.91 8.40 10.52
CA ILE A 682 -30.97 8.94 9.52
C ILE A 682 -30.43 10.30 9.99
N GLU A 683 -31.25 11.13 10.61
CA GLU A 683 -30.85 12.44 11.16
C GLU A 683 -30.07 12.35 12.49
N LYS A 684 -29.89 11.14 13.06
CA LYS A 684 -28.87 10.87 14.09
C LYS A 684 -27.57 10.36 13.47
N LEU A 685 -27.65 9.53 12.43
CA LEU A 685 -26.50 9.03 11.67
C LEU A 685 -25.72 10.16 10.98
N SER A 686 -26.43 11.18 10.47
CA SER A 686 -25.84 12.40 9.87
C SER A 686 -24.83 13.07 10.80
N LYS A 687 -25.14 13.12 12.09
CA LYS A 687 -24.33 13.77 13.15
C LYS A 687 -23.19 12.90 13.69
N ARG A 688 -23.09 11.63 13.29
CA ARG A 688 -22.05 10.68 13.75
C ARG A 688 -21.33 9.97 12.61
N HIS A 689 -21.31 10.55 11.41
CA HIS A 689 -20.71 9.90 10.23
C HIS A 689 -19.30 9.34 10.49
N GLN A 690 -18.40 10.14 11.05
CA GLN A 690 -17.02 9.73 11.36
C GLN A 690 -16.92 8.63 12.42
N TYR A 691 -17.77 8.62 13.45
CA TYR A 691 -17.85 7.51 14.42
C TYR A 691 -18.26 6.20 13.74
N HIS A 692 -19.22 6.25 12.80
CA HIS A 692 -19.62 5.08 12.03
C HIS A 692 -18.50 4.61 11.08
N ILE A 693 -17.84 5.51 10.35
CA ILE A 693 -16.69 5.13 9.49
C ILE A 693 -15.61 4.38 10.29
N ARG A 694 -15.28 4.85 11.51
CA ARG A 694 -14.32 4.16 12.40
C ARG A 694 -14.78 2.79 12.91
N ALA A 695 -16.08 2.49 12.88
CA ALA A 695 -16.63 1.18 13.26
C ALA A 695 -16.89 0.26 12.04
N TYR A 696 -16.67 0.76 10.82
CA TYR A 696 -17.16 0.15 9.57
C TYR A 696 -16.06 -0.51 8.73
N ASP A 697 -14.81 -0.49 9.19
CA ASP A 697 -13.77 -1.47 8.86
C ASP A 697 -12.83 -1.69 10.08
N PRO A 698 -12.09 -2.83 10.16
CA PRO A 698 -11.22 -3.15 11.29
C PRO A 698 -10.02 -2.20 11.48
N LYS A 699 -9.71 -1.36 10.47
CA LYS A 699 -8.60 -0.41 10.47
C LYS A 699 -9.08 1.03 10.69
N GLY A 700 -10.31 1.22 11.16
CA GLY A 700 -10.85 2.52 11.58
C GLY A 700 -11.22 3.47 10.43
N GLY A 701 -11.46 2.95 9.22
CA GLY A 701 -11.82 3.72 8.02
C GLY A 701 -10.76 3.65 6.91
N LEU A 702 -9.55 3.16 7.21
CA LEU A 702 -8.41 3.15 6.29
C LEU A 702 -8.58 2.16 5.13
N ASP A 703 -9.24 1.02 5.35
CA ASP A 703 -9.55 0.09 4.25
C ASP A 703 -10.65 0.67 3.35
N ASN A 704 -11.72 1.17 3.97
CA ASN A 704 -12.92 1.64 3.29
C ASN A 704 -12.68 2.95 2.52
N ALA A 705 -11.64 3.73 2.85
CA ALA A 705 -11.17 4.89 2.09
C ALA A 705 -10.84 4.53 0.63
N ARG A 706 -10.33 3.32 0.38
CA ARG A 706 -10.03 2.81 -0.98
C ARG A 706 -11.28 2.53 -1.81
N ARG A 707 -12.46 2.47 -1.18
CA ARG A 707 -13.76 2.16 -1.77
C ARG A 707 -14.66 3.39 -1.88
N LEU A 708 -14.91 4.07 -0.76
CA LEU A 708 -15.83 5.20 -0.62
C LEU A 708 -15.26 6.49 -1.23
N THR A 709 -15.20 6.51 -2.56
CA THR A 709 -14.61 7.59 -3.35
C THR A 709 -15.66 8.58 -3.90
N GLY A 710 -16.93 8.19 -3.93
CA GLY A 710 -18.00 8.90 -4.66
C GLY A 710 -18.16 8.42 -6.12
N PHE A 711 -17.28 7.55 -6.60
CA PHE A 711 -17.41 6.86 -7.89
C PHE A 711 -17.93 5.42 -7.69
N HIS A 712 -18.22 4.71 -8.79
CA HIS A 712 -18.63 3.28 -8.76
C HIS A 712 -19.79 2.95 -7.81
N GLU A 713 -20.84 3.80 -7.83
CA GLU A 713 -22.04 3.64 -7.00
C GLU A 713 -21.78 3.67 -5.47
N THR A 714 -20.69 4.32 -5.03
CA THR A 714 -20.39 4.61 -3.61
C THR A 714 -20.64 6.08 -3.26
N SER A 715 -20.75 6.40 -1.96
CA SER A 715 -20.57 7.79 -1.49
C SER A 715 -19.08 8.10 -1.29
N ASN A 716 -18.72 9.37 -1.11
CA ASN A 716 -17.41 9.72 -0.55
C ASN A 716 -17.33 9.28 0.93
N ILE A 717 -16.12 9.08 1.47
CA ILE A 717 -15.87 8.71 2.87
C ILE A 717 -15.97 9.90 3.84
N ASN A 718 -15.88 11.13 3.35
CA ASN A 718 -15.95 12.32 4.20
C ASN A 718 -17.40 12.83 4.36
N ASP A 719 -18.21 12.67 3.31
CA ASP A 719 -19.55 13.26 3.19
C ASP A 719 -20.66 12.29 3.57
N PHE A 720 -21.50 12.69 4.53
CA PHE A 720 -22.77 12.01 4.78
C PHE A 720 -23.85 12.48 3.80
N SER A 721 -24.53 11.53 3.17
CA SER A 721 -25.67 11.80 2.28
C SER A 721 -26.76 10.74 2.44
N ALA A 722 -28.02 11.14 2.24
CA ALA A 722 -29.17 10.23 2.29
C ALA A 722 -30.14 10.51 1.13
N GLY A 723 -30.83 9.49 0.61
CA GLY A 723 -31.83 9.70 -0.43
C GLY A 723 -32.70 8.48 -0.78
N VAL A 724 -33.90 8.74 -1.30
CA VAL A 724 -34.81 7.70 -1.79
C VAL A 724 -34.28 7.13 -3.10
N ALA A 725 -34.00 5.83 -3.10
CA ALA A 725 -33.46 5.04 -4.21
C ALA A 725 -32.12 5.55 -4.81
N ASN A 726 -31.41 6.45 -4.12
CA ASN A 726 -30.08 6.89 -4.54
C ASN A 726 -29.01 5.87 -4.11
N ARG A 727 -28.28 5.28 -5.06
CA ARG A 727 -27.15 4.35 -4.76
C ARG A 727 -25.85 5.08 -4.39
N GLY A 728 -25.62 6.29 -4.91
CA GLY A 728 -24.44 7.11 -4.56
C GLY A 728 -24.57 7.83 -3.21
N ALA A 729 -25.67 7.63 -2.48
CA ALA A 729 -25.85 8.15 -1.13
C ALA A 729 -25.24 7.20 -0.09
N SER A 730 -24.77 7.77 1.03
CA SER A 730 -24.29 6.99 2.18
C SER A 730 -25.40 6.14 2.79
N ILE A 731 -26.62 6.67 2.88
CA ILE A 731 -27.83 5.95 3.29
C ILE A 731 -28.86 5.96 2.14
N ARG A 732 -29.37 4.77 1.79
CA ARG A 732 -30.46 4.61 0.82
C ARG A 732 -31.77 4.29 1.53
N ILE A 733 -32.83 5.03 1.20
CA ILE A 733 -34.21 4.62 1.52
C ILE A 733 -34.73 3.87 0.29
N PRO A 734 -35.12 2.58 0.39
CA PRO A 734 -35.67 1.85 -0.75
C PRO A 734 -36.91 2.51 -1.35
N ARG A 735 -37.12 2.41 -2.67
CA ARG A 735 -38.24 3.07 -3.36
C ARG A 735 -39.60 2.66 -2.77
N THR A 736 -39.77 1.37 -2.50
CA THR A 736 -40.96 0.79 -1.88
C THR A 736 -41.21 1.35 -0.48
N VAL A 737 -40.17 1.50 0.34
CA VAL A 737 -40.26 2.09 1.70
C VAL A 737 -40.73 3.55 1.64
N GLY A 738 -40.25 4.32 0.67
CA GLY A 738 -40.73 5.70 0.43
C GLY A 738 -42.18 5.78 -0.07
N GLN A 739 -42.69 4.72 -0.71
CA GLN A 739 -44.07 4.64 -1.20
C GLN A 739 -45.05 4.15 -0.12
N GLU A 740 -44.70 3.07 0.60
CA GLU A 740 -45.49 2.48 1.68
C GLU A 740 -45.35 3.25 3.01
N LYS A 741 -44.38 4.15 3.12
CA LYS A 741 -44.06 4.96 4.31
C LYS A 741 -43.74 4.12 5.56
N LYS A 742 -43.16 2.94 5.38
CA LYS A 742 -42.72 2.01 6.43
C LYS A 742 -41.69 1.02 5.88
N GLY A 743 -40.91 0.38 6.76
CA GLY A 743 -39.95 -0.67 6.40
C GLY A 743 -38.59 -0.47 7.08
N TYR A 744 -37.56 -0.23 6.28
CA TYR A 744 -36.15 -0.17 6.68
C TYR A 744 -35.38 0.87 5.85
N PHE A 745 -34.18 1.23 6.30
CA PHE A 745 -33.18 1.91 5.47
C PHE A 745 -31.92 1.06 5.32
N GLU A 746 -31.09 1.40 4.33
CA GLU A 746 -29.87 0.71 3.97
C GLU A 746 -28.67 1.63 4.18
N ASP A 747 -27.76 1.26 5.10
CA ASP A 747 -26.47 1.93 5.25
C ASP A 747 -25.46 1.33 4.28
N ARG A 748 -25.03 2.11 3.28
CA ARG A 748 -24.13 1.65 2.21
C ARG A 748 -22.64 1.75 2.59
N ARG A 749 -22.35 2.37 3.72
CA ARG A 749 -20.98 2.69 4.15
C ARG A 749 -20.14 1.50 4.66
N PRO A 750 -20.67 0.42 5.27
CA PRO A 750 -19.80 -0.65 5.78
C PRO A 750 -18.94 -1.32 4.70
N SER A 751 -17.68 -1.57 5.04
CA SER A 751 -16.73 -2.33 4.21
C SER A 751 -17.10 -3.81 4.15
N ALA A 752 -16.76 -4.53 3.08
CA ALA A 752 -16.91 -5.98 3.03
C ALA A 752 -16.20 -6.71 4.20
N ASN A 753 -15.07 -6.20 4.71
CA ASN A 753 -14.34 -6.77 5.86
C ASN A 753 -14.81 -6.29 7.25
N CYS A 754 -15.92 -5.55 7.37
CA CYS A 754 -16.40 -5.06 8.67
C CYS A 754 -16.75 -6.21 9.65
N ASP A 755 -16.57 -6.01 10.96
CA ASP A 755 -17.21 -6.89 11.95
C ASP A 755 -18.71 -6.51 12.05
N PRO A 756 -19.66 -7.42 11.73
CA PRO A 756 -21.08 -7.17 11.94
C PRO A 756 -21.45 -6.81 13.39
N PHE A 757 -20.70 -7.25 14.41
CA PHE A 757 -20.95 -6.82 15.79
C PHE A 757 -20.66 -5.33 15.97
N ALA A 758 -19.56 -4.81 15.42
CA ALA A 758 -19.24 -3.39 15.45
C ALA A 758 -20.27 -2.54 14.70
N VAL A 759 -20.64 -2.97 13.48
CA VAL A 759 -21.61 -2.25 12.63
C VAL A 759 -22.99 -2.20 13.29
N THR A 760 -23.50 -3.35 13.76
CA THR A 760 -24.84 -3.42 14.37
C THR A 760 -24.90 -2.74 15.73
N GLU A 761 -23.86 -2.83 16.56
CA GLU A 761 -23.77 -2.08 17.82
C GLU A 761 -23.80 -0.56 17.56
N ALA A 762 -22.97 -0.05 16.64
CA ALA A 762 -22.90 1.37 16.31
C ALA A 762 -24.26 1.92 15.81
N LEU A 763 -25.00 1.14 15.00
CA LEU A 763 -26.36 1.48 14.57
C LEU A 763 -27.33 1.59 15.76
N ILE A 764 -27.30 0.67 16.73
CA ILE A 764 -28.16 0.76 17.93
C ILE A 764 -27.79 1.99 18.78
N ARG A 765 -26.50 2.21 19.06
CA ARG A 765 -26.02 3.31 19.90
C ARG A 765 -26.47 4.67 19.38
N THR A 766 -26.29 4.91 18.08
CA THR A 766 -26.66 6.17 17.44
C THR A 766 -28.17 6.28 17.22
N CYS A 767 -28.83 5.27 16.67
CA CYS A 767 -30.24 5.39 16.29
C CYS A 767 -31.21 5.31 17.48
N LEU A 768 -30.93 4.45 18.47
CA LEU A 768 -31.90 4.09 19.53
C LEU A 768 -31.49 4.59 20.91
N LEU A 769 -30.21 4.50 21.27
CA LEU A 769 -29.70 5.00 22.56
C LEU A 769 -29.41 6.51 22.54
N ASN A 770 -29.33 7.12 21.35
CA ASN A 770 -29.11 8.56 21.12
C ASN A 770 -27.74 9.04 21.63
N GLU A 771 -26.74 8.15 21.68
CA GLU A 771 -25.37 8.50 22.02
C GLU A 771 -24.80 9.52 21.01
N THR A 772 -23.92 10.41 21.48
CA THR A 772 -23.23 11.43 20.68
C THR A 772 -21.74 11.48 21.01
N GLY A 773 -20.94 12.14 20.16
CA GLY A 773 -19.49 12.20 20.29
C GLY A 773 -18.76 11.02 19.63
N ASP A 774 -17.47 10.90 19.93
CA ASP A 774 -16.53 10.03 19.21
C ASP A 774 -16.30 8.63 19.82
N GLU A 775 -16.72 8.42 21.06
CA GLU A 775 -16.51 7.18 21.83
C GLU A 775 -17.86 6.54 22.22
N PRO A 776 -17.92 5.22 22.48
CA PRO A 776 -19.12 4.54 22.97
C PRO A 776 -19.34 4.78 24.47
N PHE A 777 -20.58 5.05 24.89
CA PHE A 777 -20.91 5.19 26.32
C PHE A 777 -20.81 3.86 27.07
N GLN A 778 -20.24 3.91 28.28
CA GLN A 778 -20.17 2.76 29.19
C GLN A 778 -21.42 2.69 30.07
N TYR A 779 -22.31 1.75 29.77
CA TYR A 779 -23.46 1.42 30.60
C TYR A 779 -23.08 0.46 31.74
N LYS A 780 -23.62 0.73 32.94
CA LYS A 780 -23.60 -0.22 34.06
C LYS A 780 -24.48 -1.43 33.74
N ASN A 781 -24.13 -2.58 34.31
CA ASN A 781 -25.04 -3.72 34.45
C ASN A 781 -26.07 -3.44 35.56
#